data_AF-A0A0X4ECE6-F1
#
_entry.id   AF-A0A0X4ECE6-F1
#
_cell.length_a   1.000
_cell.length_b   1.000
_cell.length_c   1.000
_cell.angle_alpha   90.00
_cell.angle_beta   90.00
_cell.angle_gamma   90.00
#
_symmetry.space_group_name_H-M   'P 1'
#
loop_
_entity.id
_entity.type
_entity.pdbx_description
1 polymer ?
#
loop_
_entity_poly.entity_id
_entity_poly.type
_entity_poly.pdbx_seq_one_letter_code
_entity_poly.pdbx_strand_id
1 'polypeptide(L)'
;MSSKVEQLRAQLNERILVLDGGMGTMIQGYRLSEDDFRGERFADWPCDLKGNNDLLVLSKPSVIKDIHNAYFEAGADIVETNTFNSTTIAMADYQMESLSAEINYEAAKLARACADEWTARTPEKPRYVAGVLGPTNRTASISPDVNDPAFRNITFDQLVAAYRESTRALVEGGSDLILIETVFDTLNAKAAIYAVKEEFEALGVDLPIMISGTITDASGRTLSGQTTEAFYNSLRHAEALSFGLNCALGPDELRQYVQELSRIAECYVTAHPNAGLPNAFGEYDLDADTMAAQIREWAESGFLNIVGGCCGTTPEHIAAMSNAVAGLPPRKLPELPVACRLSGLEPLTIGDDSLFVNVGERTNVTGSAKFKRLIKEEKYSEALDVARQQVESGAQIIDINMDEGMLDAEAAMVRFLNLIAGEPDIARVPIMIDSSKWEVIEKGLKCIQGKGIVNSISMKEGVDIFIHHAKMVRRYGAAVVVMAFDEVGQADTRERKIEICRRAYKILTEEVGFPPEDIIFDPNIFAVATGIEEHNNYAQDFIGACEDIKRELPHALISGGVSNVSFSFRGNDPVREAIHAVFLYYAIRNGMDMGIVNAGQLAIYDDLPAELRDAVEDVILNRRDDATERMLDLAEKYRGSKSDEAANVQQAEWRSWDVKKRLEYSLVKGITEFIELDTEEARQQASRPIEVIEGPLMDGMNVVGDLFGEGKMFLPQVVKSARVMKQAVAYLEPYIEASKEKGSSNGKMVIATVKGDVHDIGKNIVGVVLQCNNYEIIDLGVMVPADKILKTAREVNADLIGLSGLITPSLDEMVNVAKEMERQGFTIPLLIGGATTSKAHTAVKIEQNYSGPTVYVQNASRTVGVVSALLSDTQCDDFVARTRKEYETVRIQHGRKKPRTPPVTLQAARDNDLAFDWSSYTPPVAHRLGVQEVTASIETLRNYIDWTPFFMTWSLAGKYPRILEDEVVGEEAKRLFKDANDMLDKLSAEQTLNPRGVVGLFPANRVGDDIEIYRDETRTHVLAVSRHLRQQTEKVGFANYCLADFVAPKLSGKADYIGAFAVTGGLEEDALADAFEAQHDDYNKIMVKAIADRLAEAFAEYLHERVRKVHWGYAANENLSNEDLIRENYQGIRPAPGYPACPEHTEKGTIWTLLDVETHTGMKLTESFAMWPGASVSGWYFSHPDSKYFAVAQLQRDQIEDYALRKGMSVAEVERWLAPNLGYDAD
;
A
#
# COMPACT_ATOMS: atom_id res chain seq x y z
N MET A 1 13.82 -33.36 40.57
CA MET A 1 13.49 -33.51 39.15
C MET A 1 13.13 -32.13 38.66
N SER A 2 13.80 -31.66 37.61
CA SER A 2 13.48 -30.38 36.98
C SER A 2 12.04 -30.42 36.45
N SER A 3 11.29 -29.33 36.53
CA SER A 3 9.93 -29.28 35.97
C SER A 3 10.00 -29.50 34.44
N LYS A 4 8.96 -30.04 33.80
CA LYS A 4 8.95 -30.23 32.33
C LYS A 4 9.23 -28.92 31.58
N VAL A 5 8.81 -27.79 32.14
CA VAL A 5 9.05 -26.43 31.61
C VAL A 5 10.54 -26.07 31.65
N GLU A 6 11.22 -26.33 32.76
CA GLU A 6 12.67 -26.13 32.86
C GLU A 6 13.43 -27.04 31.88
N GLN A 7 12.98 -28.29 31.70
CA GLN A 7 13.54 -29.19 30.69
C GLN A 7 13.35 -28.64 29.28
N LEU A 8 12.17 -28.14 28.94
CA LEU A 8 11.90 -27.52 27.64
C LEU A 8 12.82 -26.32 27.39
N ARG A 9 12.96 -25.42 28.38
CA ARG A 9 13.87 -24.26 28.28
C ARG A 9 15.34 -24.69 28.16
N ALA A 10 15.76 -25.75 28.84
CA ALA A 10 17.10 -26.29 28.70
C ALA A 10 17.34 -26.80 27.26
N GLN A 11 16.38 -27.53 26.69
CA GLN A 11 16.51 -28.04 25.32
C GLN A 11 16.55 -26.92 24.27
N LEU A 12 15.76 -25.86 24.42
CA LEU A 12 15.76 -24.70 23.51
C LEU A 12 17.10 -23.95 23.47
N ASN A 13 17.91 -24.06 24.53
CA ASN A 13 19.27 -23.51 24.57
C ASN A 13 20.32 -24.44 23.95
N GLU A 14 20.04 -25.75 23.91
CA GLU A 14 20.99 -26.75 23.44
C GLU A 14 20.80 -27.09 21.95
N ARG A 15 19.56 -27.09 21.46
CA ARG A 15 19.20 -27.48 20.09
C ARG A 15 17.93 -26.79 19.58
N ILE A 16 17.76 -26.82 18.26
CA ILE A 16 16.50 -26.44 17.61
C ILE A 16 15.48 -27.56 17.83
N LEU A 17 14.29 -27.22 18.37
CA LEU A 17 13.19 -28.17 18.55
C LEU A 17 12.30 -28.22 17.31
N VAL A 18 11.61 -29.35 17.13
CA VAL A 18 10.72 -29.58 15.99
C VAL A 18 9.26 -29.61 16.45
N LEU A 19 8.44 -28.71 15.93
CA LEU A 19 6.98 -28.74 16.01
C LEU A 19 6.42 -29.64 14.89
N ASP A 20 5.20 -30.15 15.03
CA ASP A 20 4.57 -31.00 14.04
C ASP A 20 4.11 -30.25 12.78
N GLY A 21 3.38 -30.97 11.91
CA GLY A 21 2.86 -30.47 10.64
C GLY A 21 1.35 -30.21 10.70
N GLY A 22 0.74 -29.83 9.57
CA GLY A 22 -0.70 -29.53 9.51
C GLY A 22 -1.60 -30.72 9.85
N MET A 23 -2.33 -30.64 10.97
CA MET A 23 -3.36 -31.62 11.37
C MET A 23 -4.47 -31.74 10.33
N GLY A 24 -4.98 -30.61 9.83
CA GLY A 24 -6.05 -30.58 8.82
C GLY A 24 -5.66 -31.28 7.51
N THR A 25 -4.43 -31.08 7.03
CA THR A 25 -3.90 -31.74 5.83
C THR A 25 -3.87 -33.26 6.00
N MET A 26 -3.47 -33.75 7.18
CA MET A 26 -3.46 -35.17 7.47
C MET A 26 -4.86 -35.78 7.52
N ILE A 27 -5.82 -35.09 8.18
CA ILE A 27 -7.23 -35.53 8.23
C ILE A 27 -7.83 -35.66 6.83
N GLN A 28 -7.56 -34.69 5.94
CA GLN A 28 -8.04 -34.74 4.54
C GLN A 28 -7.58 -36.00 3.80
N GLY A 29 -6.37 -36.50 4.10
CA GLY A 29 -5.82 -37.74 3.52
C GLY A 29 -6.65 -38.99 3.82
N TYR A 30 -7.38 -39.02 4.94
CA TYR A 30 -8.27 -40.14 5.30
C TYR A 30 -9.60 -40.14 4.54
N ARG A 31 -9.93 -39.06 3.80
CA ARG A 31 -11.15 -38.92 2.98
C ARG A 31 -12.45 -39.22 3.74
N LEU A 32 -12.54 -38.74 4.98
CA LEU A 32 -13.67 -38.98 5.88
C LEU A 32 -14.99 -38.41 5.32
N SER A 33 -16.08 -39.14 5.55
CA SER A 33 -17.44 -38.79 5.16
C SER A 33 -18.20 -38.07 6.27
N GLU A 34 -19.38 -37.50 5.99
CA GLU A 34 -20.24 -36.88 7.01
C GLU A 34 -20.57 -37.83 8.16
N ASP A 35 -20.84 -39.11 7.85
CA ASP A 35 -21.12 -40.15 8.85
C ASP A 35 -19.94 -40.37 9.80
N ASP A 36 -18.70 -40.18 9.31
CA ASP A 36 -17.51 -40.29 10.13
C ASP A 36 -17.38 -39.12 11.13
N PHE A 37 -17.71 -37.90 10.70
CA PHE A 37 -17.71 -36.73 11.58
C PHE A 37 -18.80 -36.83 12.65
N ARG A 38 -19.99 -37.32 12.28
CA ARG A 38 -21.12 -37.53 13.20
C ARG A 38 -20.84 -38.63 14.23
N GLY A 39 -20.25 -39.74 13.79
CA GLY A 39 -20.14 -40.94 14.61
C GLY A 39 -21.51 -41.40 15.15
N GLU A 40 -21.50 -42.17 16.24
CA GLU A 40 -22.75 -42.61 16.87
C GLU A 40 -23.43 -41.49 17.68
N ARG A 41 -22.63 -40.62 18.32
CA ARG A 41 -23.11 -39.61 19.28
C ARG A 41 -23.87 -38.46 18.61
N PHE A 42 -23.51 -38.10 17.38
CA PHE A 42 -24.08 -36.92 16.68
C PHE A 42 -24.81 -37.30 15.39
N ALA A 43 -25.26 -38.56 15.26
CA ALA A 43 -25.96 -39.05 14.08
C ALA A 43 -27.14 -38.14 13.67
N ASP A 44 -27.95 -37.71 14.64
CA ASP A 44 -29.14 -36.88 14.43
C ASP A 44 -28.88 -35.36 14.59
N TRP A 45 -27.63 -34.88 14.49
CA TRP A 45 -27.33 -33.45 14.64
C TRP A 45 -27.95 -32.60 13.52
N PRO A 46 -28.51 -31.41 13.82
CA PRO A 46 -29.39 -30.68 12.89
C PRO A 46 -28.71 -30.02 11.68
N CYS A 47 -27.38 -29.94 11.63
CA CYS A 47 -26.60 -29.39 10.52
C CYS A 47 -25.44 -30.31 10.14
N ASP A 48 -24.82 -30.05 8.99
CA ASP A 48 -23.64 -30.80 8.52
C ASP A 48 -22.42 -30.53 9.41
N LEU A 49 -21.69 -31.60 9.75
CA LEU A 49 -20.54 -31.57 10.66
C LEU A 49 -19.20 -31.78 9.93
N LYS A 50 -19.23 -32.24 8.67
CA LYS A 50 -18.03 -32.38 7.86
C LYS A 50 -17.30 -31.04 7.73
N GLY A 51 -16.01 -31.07 8.02
CA GLY A 51 -15.15 -29.89 8.06
C GLY A 51 -14.84 -29.40 9.48
N ASN A 52 -15.64 -29.80 10.48
CA ASN A 52 -15.30 -29.59 11.89
C ASN A 52 -14.25 -30.61 12.35
N ASN A 53 -12.99 -30.39 11.97
CA ASN A 53 -11.90 -31.33 12.23
C ASN A 53 -11.67 -31.58 13.73
N ASP A 54 -11.84 -30.55 14.55
CA ASP A 54 -11.73 -30.60 16.01
C ASP A 54 -12.68 -31.66 16.63
N LEU A 55 -13.90 -31.81 16.09
CA LEU A 55 -14.89 -32.81 16.56
C LEU A 55 -14.38 -34.25 16.48
N LEU A 56 -13.45 -34.54 15.57
CA LEU A 56 -12.94 -35.90 15.35
C LEU A 56 -12.21 -36.47 16.58
N VAL A 57 -11.81 -35.65 17.56
CA VAL A 57 -11.31 -36.17 18.85
C VAL A 57 -12.38 -36.93 19.63
N LEU A 58 -13.66 -36.64 19.40
CA LEU A 58 -14.80 -37.34 20.02
C LEU A 58 -15.36 -38.45 19.11
N SER A 59 -15.52 -38.18 17.81
CA SER A 59 -16.17 -39.12 16.89
C SER A 59 -15.22 -40.15 16.27
N LYS A 60 -13.94 -39.79 16.05
CA LYS A 60 -12.90 -40.65 15.45
C LYS A 60 -11.52 -40.50 16.15
N PRO A 61 -11.44 -40.66 17.48
CA PRO A 61 -10.19 -40.44 18.24
C PRO A 61 -9.00 -41.28 17.74
N SER A 62 -9.25 -42.46 17.17
CA SER A 62 -8.19 -43.31 16.61
C SER A 62 -7.44 -42.63 15.46
N VAL A 63 -8.12 -41.89 14.59
CA VAL A 63 -7.50 -41.19 13.46
C VAL A 63 -6.58 -40.09 13.95
N ILE A 64 -7.05 -39.29 14.91
CA ILE A 64 -6.23 -38.22 15.51
C ILE A 64 -5.03 -38.80 16.26
N LYS A 65 -5.21 -39.93 16.96
CA LYS A 65 -4.13 -40.68 17.60
C LYS A 65 -3.06 -41.12 16.58
N ASP A 66 -3.48 -41.67 15.45
CA ASP A 66 -2.58 -42.13 14.39
C ASP A 66 -1.76 -40.98 13.81
N ILE A 67 -2.37 -39.80 13.61
CA ILE A 67 -1.69 -38.60 13.11
C ILE A 67 -0.62 -38.10 14.10
N HIS A 68 -0.93 -37.98 15.40
CA HIS A 68 0.07 -37.60 16.41
C HIS A 68 1.24 -38.59 16.44
N ASN A 69 0.95 -39.89 16.38
CA ASN A 69 2.00 -40.91 16.33
C ASN A 69 2.90 -40.78 15.10
N ALA A 70 2.32 -40.48 13.93
CA ALA A 70 3.08 -40.28 12.70
C ALA A 70 4.03 -39.08 12.80
N TYR A 71 3.61 -37.98 13.41
CA TYR A 71 4.49 -36.82 13.61
C TYR A 71 5.59 -37.07 14.65
N PHE A 72 5.29 -37.78 15.75
CA PHE A 72 6.33 -38.18 16.70
C PHE A 72 7.35 -39.15 16.09
N GLU A 73 6.90 -40.08 15.25
CA GLU A 73 7.76 -40.99 14.49
C GLU A 73 8.65 -40.24 13.50
N ALA A 74 8.11 -39.21 12.84
CA ALA A 74 8.86 -38.32 11.96
C ALA A 74 9.88 -37.43 12.69
N GLY A 75 9.81 -37.34 14.02
CA GLY A 75 10.82 -36.64 14.83
C GLY A 75 10.36 -35.35 15.48
N ALA A 76 9.07 -35.01 15.45
CA ALA A 76 8.52 -33.89 16.21
C ALA A 76 8.85 -34.03 17.71
N ASP A 77 9.24 -32.93 18.35
CA ASP A 77 9.45 -32.75 19.79
C ASP A 77 8.18 -32.25 20.49
N ILE A 78 7.43 -31.40 19.79
CA ILE A 78 6.20 -30.76 20.24
C ILE A 78 5.10 -31.14 19.24
N VAL A 79 3.92 -31.52 19.72
CA VAL A 79 2.72 -31.67 18.88
C VAL A 79 1.64 -30.71 19.32
N GLU A 80 0.90 -30.19 18.35
CA GLU A 80 -0.28 -29.38 18.54
C GLU A 80 -1.50 -30.25 18.90
N THR A 81 -2.35 -29.78 19.81
CA THR A 81 -3.68 -30.39 20.02
C THR A 81 -4.59 -30.10 18.83
N ASN A 82 -5.47 -31.03 18.47
CA ASN A 82 -6.50 -30.80 17.44
C ASN A 82 -7.64 -29.92 17.98
N THR A 83 -7.33 -28.64 18.27
CA THR A 83 -8.22 -27.69 18.96
C THR A 83 -8.26 -26.30 18.32
N PHE A 84 -7.84 -26.18 17.06
CA PHE A 84 -7.77 -24.91 16.35
C PHE A 84 -9.08 -24.11 16.36
N ASN A 85 -10.23 -24.76 16.17
CA ASN A 85 -11.55 -24.14 16.19
C ASN A 85 -12.33 -24.41 17.49
N SER A 86 -11.70 -25.02 18.48
CA SER A 86 -12.36 -25.45 19.73
C SER A 86 -12.58 -24.27 20.68
N THR A 87 -13.40 -23.32 20.25
CA THR A 87 -13.90 -22.22 21.07
C THR A 87 -15.41 -22.15 20.92
N THR A 88 -16.12 -21.61 21.91
CA THR A 88 -17.57 -21.41 21.82
C THR A 88 -17.97 -20.57 20.61
N ILE A 89 -17.10 -19.65 20.16
CA ILE A 89 -17.34 -18.77 19.01
C ILE A 89 -17.30 -19.54 17.69
N ALA A 90 -16.22 -20.29 17.43
CA ALA A 90 -16.08 -21.02 16.17
C ALA A 90 -17.01 -22.25 16.11
N MET A 91 -17.26 -22.90 17.26
CA MET A 91 -18.21 -24.02 17.34
C MET A 91 -19.67 -23.61 17.09
N ALA A 92 -20.00 -22.32 17.18
CA ALA A 92 -21.34 -21.82 16.87
C ALA A 92 -21.75 -22.03 15.41
N ASP A 93 -20.78 -22.05 14.48
CA ASP A 93 -21.04 -22.35 13.06
C ASP A 93 -21.60 -23.79 12.87
N TYR A 94 -21.30 -24.69 13.82
CA TYR A 94 -21.80 -26.07 13.87
C TYR A 94 -22.88 -26.29 14.95
N GLN A 95 -23.35 -25.22 15.61
CA GLN A 95 -24.28 -25.25 16.75
C GLN A 95 -23.77 -26.11 17.94
N MET A 96 -22.45 -26.21 18.10
CA MET A 96 -21.76 -27.10 19.05
C MET A 96 -21.06 -26.36 20.19
N GLU A 97 -21.46 -25.13 20.51
CA GLU A 97 -20.80 -24.27 21.51
C GLU A 97 -20.61 -24.99 22.85
N SER A 98 -21.62 -25.74 23.29
CA SER A 98 -21.60 -26.50 24.55
C SER A 98 -20.56 -27.63 24.61
N LEU A 99 -19.97 -28.03 23.47
CA LEU A 99 -18.97 -29.08 23.38
C LEU A 99 -17.53 -28.56 23.35
N SER A 100 -17.34 -27.23 23.24
CA SER A 100 -16.03 -26.57 23.19
C SER A 100 -15.07 -27.06 24.29
N ALA A 101 -15.48 -26.98 25.56
CA ALA A 101 -14.68 -27.46 26.68
C ALA A 101 -14.35 -28.97 26.61
N GLU A 102 -15.32 -29.81 26.23
CA GLU A 102 -15.11 -31.26 26.15
C GLU A 102 -14.13 -31.64 25.04
N ILE A 103 -14.24 -31.00 23.88
CA ILE A 103 -13.33 -31.21 22.74
C ILE A 103 -11.91 -30.84 23.14
N ASN A 104 -11.70 -29.66 23.74
CA ASN A 104 -10.38 -29.23 24.21
C ASN A 104 -9.77 -30.22 25.22
N TYR A 105 -10.55 -30.65 26.20
CA TYR A 105 -10.10 -31.57 27.24
C TYR A 105 -9.67 -32.93 26.66
N GLU A 106 -10.52 -33.55 25.84
CA GLU A 106 -10.20 -34.86 25.26
C GLU A 106 -9.09 -34.77 24.20
N ALA A 107 -8.99 -33.67 23.45
CA ALA A 107 -7.89 -33.44 22.52
C ALA A 107 -6.53 -33.35 23.24
N ALA A 108 -6.43 -32.54 24.29
CA ALA A 108 -5.21 -32.41 25.10
C ALA A 108 -4.81 -33.74 25.75
N LYS A 109 -5.79 -34.46 26.32
CA LYS A 109 -5.58 -35.78 26.93
C LYS A 109 -5.12 -36.83 25.93
N LEU A 110 -5.66 -36.82 24.70
CA LEU A 110 -5.26 -37.73 23.63
C LEU A 110 -3.82 -37.45 23.17
N ALA A 111 -3.48 -36.19 22.93
CA ALA A 111 -2.12 -35.78 22.57
C ALA A 111 -1.12 -36.10 23.69
N ARG A 112 -1.49 -35.85 24.96
CA ARG A 112 -0.69 -36.19 26.15
C ARG A 112 -0.40 -37.69 26.24
N ALA A 113 -1.42 -38.53 26.04
CA ALA A 113 -1.24 -39.98 26.05
C ALA A 113 -0.24 -40.44 24.98
N CYS A 114 -0.30 -39.87 23.77
CA CYS A 114 0.67 -40.16 22.71
C CYS A 114 2.08 -39.68 23.09
N ALA A 115 2.20 -38.46 23.61
CA ALA A 115 3.47 -37.87 24.01
C ALA A 115 4.15 -38.68 25.14
N ASP A 116 3.38 -39.16 26.12
CA ASP A 116 3.88 -40.04 27.19
C ASP A 116 4.34 -41.39 26.66
N GLU A 117 3.59 -41.99 25.73
CA GLU A 117 3.97 -43.26 25.10
C GLU A 117 5.30 -43.13 24.33
N TRP A 118 5.48 -42.05 23.56
CA TRP A 118 6.72 -41.79 22.82
C TRP A 118 7.90 -41.40 23.72
N THR A 119 7.64 -40.63 24.78
CA THR A 119 8.66 -40.30 25.79
C THR A 119 9.14 -41.57 26.50
N ALA A 120 8.24 -42.50 26.82
CA ALA A 120 8.63 -43.78 27.41
C ALA A 120 9.46 -44.66 26.46
N ARG A 121 9.23 -44.56 25.14
CA ARG A 121 10.01 -45.28 24.11
C ARG A 121 11.41 -44.68 23.89
N THR A 122 11.53 -43.36 24.00
CA THR A 122 12.79 -42.60 23.81
C THR A 122 13.03 -41.60 24.94
N PRO A 123 13.40 -42.06 26.15
CA PRO A 123 13.47 -41.20 27.35
C PRO A 123 14.45 -40.03 27.26
N GLU A 124 15.46 -40.13 26.41
CA GLU A 124 16.45 -39.09 26.11
C GLU A 124 15.86 -37.90 25.32
N LYS A 125 14.70 -38.08 24.70
CA LYS A 125 14.00 -37.06 23.91
C LYS A 125 12.57 -36.95 24.47
N PRO A 126 12.32 -36.15 25.51
CA PRO A 126 10.97 -35.90 26.02
C PRO A 126 10.07 -35.27 24.95
N ARG A 127 8.76 -35.56 24.99
CA ARG A 127 7.75 -34.99 24.10
C ARG A 127 6.80 -34.06 24.84
N TYR A 128 6.43 -32.97 24.18
CA TYR A 128 5.59 -31.91 24.72
C TYR A 128 4.31 -31.75 23.92
N VAL A 129 3.25 -31.29 24.60
CA VAL A 129 1.94 -31.02 24.00
C VAL A 129 1.64 -29.52 24.08
N ALA A 130 1.40 -28.92 22.91
CA ALA A 130 0.96 -27.54 22.76
C ALA A 130 -0.57 -27.49 22.67
N GLY A 131 -1.22 -26.94 23.70
CA GLY A 131 -2.65 -26.67 23.68
C GLY A 131 -2.94 -25.49 22.75
N VAL A 132 -3.52 -25.76 21.59
CA VAL A 132 -3.76 -24.77 20.54
C VAL A 132 -5.01 -23.94 20.81
N LEU A 133 -4.87 -22.63 20.73
CA LEU A 133 -5.94 -21.64 20.64
C LEU A 133 -5.83 -20.94 19.28
N GLY A 134 -6.71 -21.29 18.33
CA GLY A 134 -6.80 -20.59 17.04
C GLY A 134 -7.52 -19.25 17.14
N PRO A 135 -7.54 -18.43 16.07
CA PRO A 135 -7.94 -17.03 16.12
C PRO A 135 -9.47 -16.78 16.12
N THR A 136 -10.29 -17.85 16.05
CA THR A 136 -11.73 -17.84 15.74
C THR A 136 -12.05 -17.39 14.30
N ASN A 137 -13.33 -17.36 13.93
CA ASN A 137 -13.84 -16.84 12.65
C ASN A 137 -14.31 -15.36 12.73
N ARG A 138 -14.07 -14.67 13.85
CA ARG A 138 -14.49 -13.27 14.09
C ARG A 138 -13.29 -12.36 14.31
N THR A 139 -13.45 -11.06 14.03
CA THR A 139 -12.40 -10.04 14.18
C THR A 139 -12.88 -8.94 15.13
N ALA A 140 -12.05 -8.58 16.10
CA ALA A 140 -12.32 -7.49 17.01
C ALA A 140 -11.76 -6.15 16.50
N SER A 141 -10.77 -6.15 15.60
CA SER A 141 -10.16 -4.93 15.08
C SER A 141 -10.79 -4.41 13.79
N ILE A 142 -11.37 -5.27 12.95
CA ILE A 142 -11.93 -4.91 11.63
C ILE A 142 -13.47 -5.01 11.64
N SER A 143 -14.16 -4.10 10.95
CA SER A 143 -15.61 -4.23 10.75
C SER A 143 -15.92 -5.27 9.66
N PRO A 144 -16.85 -6.21 9.91
CA PRO A 144 -17.38 -7.09 8.88
C PRO A 144 -18.47 -6.42 8.03
N ASP A 145 -18.96 -5.23 8.40
CA ASP A 145 -19.95 -4.46 7.64
C ASP A 145 -19.28 -3.28 6.94
N VAL A 146 -19.26 -3.33 5.61
CA VAL A 146 -18.65 -2.30 4.76
C VAL A 146 -19.36 -0.95 4.89
N ASN A 147 -20.63 -0.92 5.33
CA ASN A 147 -21.41 0.31 5.49
C ASN A 147 -21.31 0.92 6.89
N ASP A 148 -20.83 0.15 7.89
CA ASP A 148 -20.60 0.64 9.24
C ASP A 148 -19.17 0.27 9.70
N PRO A 149 -18.18 1.13 9.44
CA PRO A 149 -16.80 0.88 9.84
C PRO A 149 -16.59 0.78 11.37
N ALA A 150 -17.55 1.26 12.18
CA ALA A 150 -17.48 1.18 13.64
C ALA A 150 -18.01 -0.15 14.21
N PHE A 151 -18.79 -0.90 13.41
CA PHE A 151 -19.42 -2.15 13.85
C PHE A 151 -18.38 -3.24 14.13
N ARG A 152 -18.63 -4.07 15.14
CA ARG A 152 -17.87 -5.28 15.44
C ARG A 152 -18.83 -6.43 15.73
N ASN A 153 -18.61 -7.59 15.12
CA ASN A 153 -19.43 -8.77 15.33
C ASN A 153 -19.01 -9.61 16.55
N ILE A 154 -17.92 -9.22 17.21
CA ILE A 154 -17.42 -9.80 18.45
C ILE A 154 -16.79 -8.70 19.30
N THR A 155 -16.82 -8.88 20.62
CA THR A 155 -16.17 -7.98 21.59
C THR A 155 -14.99 -8.66 22.26
N PHE A 156 -14.07 -7.86 22.79
CA PHE A 156 -12.93 -8.35 23.57
C PHE A 156 -13.36 -9.27 24.72
N ASP A 157 -14.39 -8.89 25.48
CA ASP A 157 -14.89 -9.66 26.62
C ASP A 157 -15.47 -11.03 26.19
N GLN A 158 -16.14 -11.10 25.04
CA GLN A 158 -16.63 -12.37 24.50
C GLN A 158 -15.48 -13.29 24.06
N LEU A 159 -14.44 -12.74 23.44
CA LEU A 159 -13.22 -13.48 23.11
C LEU A 159 -12.53 -14.00 24.38
N VAL A 160 -12.38 -13.15 25.40
CA VAL A 160 -11.80 -13.55 26.68
C VAL A 160 -12.57 -14.72 27.29
N ALA A 161 -13.91 -14.64 27.35
CA ALA A 161 -14.73 -15.71 27.89
C ALA A 161 -14.54 -17.05 27.15
N ALA A 162 -14.52 -17.02 25.81
CA ALA A 162 -14.32 -18.21 24.99
C ALA A 162 -12.91 -18.82 25.15
N TYR A 163 -11.87 -17.98 25.17
CA TYR A 163 -10.49 -18.44 25.36
C TYR A 163 -10.24 -18.95 26.78
N ARG A 164 -10.87 -18.38 27.82
CA ARG A 164 -10.74 -18.88 29.20
C ARG A 164 -11.28 -20.28 29.36
N GLU A 165 -12.46 -20.56 28.81
CA GLU A 165 -13.04 -21.91 28.82
C GLU A 165 -12.12 -22.93 28.14
N SER A 166 -11.65 -22.58 26.95
CA SER A 166 -10.75 -23.44 26.15
C SER A 166 -9.43 -23.67 26.88
N THR A 167 -8.83 -22.61 27.44
CA THR A 167 -7.58 -22.68 28.21
C THR A 167 -7.73 -23.60 29.41
N ARG A 168 -8.79 -23.44 30.21
CA ARG A 168 -9.04 -24.30 31.37
C ARG A 168 -9.09 -25.77 30.96
N ALA A 169 -9.86 -26.09 29.92
CA ALA A 169 -10.01 -27.44 29.43
C ALA A 169 -8.70 -28.04 28.90
N LEU A 170 -7.89 -27.26 28.16
CA LEU A 170 -6.56 -27.67 27.68
C LEU A 170 -5.60 -27.96 28.84
N VAL A 171 -5.58 -27.09 29.86
CA VAL A 171 -4.74 -27.28 31.06
C VAL A 171 -5.17 -28.53 31.83
N GLU A 172 -6.47 -28.71 32.08
CA GLU A 172 -7.02 -29.89 32.77
C GLU A 172 -6.79 -31.18 31.97
N GLY A 173 -6.79 -31.10 30.64
CA GLY A 173 -6.48 -32.21 29.74
C GLY A 173 -4.99 -32.60 29.69
N GLY A 174 -4.10 -31.75 30.22
CA GLY A 174 -2.68 -32.07 30.41
C GLY A 174 -1.73 -31.51 29.35
N SER A 175 -2.09 -30.39 28.71
CA SER A 175 -1.15 -29.63 27.86
C SER A 175 0.06 -29.15 28.65
N ASP A 176 1.25 -29.20 28.06
CA ASP A 176 2.49 -28.74 28.71
C ASP A 176 2.74 -27.23 28.51
N LEU A 177 2.11 -26.65 27.48
CA LEU A 177 2.19 -25.24 27.10
C LEU A 177 0.95 -24.83 26.27
N ILE A 178 0.69 -23.52 26.14
CA ILE A 178 -0.41 -22.99 25.34
C ILE A 178 0.14 -22.27 24.11
N LEU A 179 -0.38 -22.60 22.93
CA LEU A 179 0.00 -21.98 21.66
C LEU A 179 -1.18 -21.16 21.12
N ILE A 180 -0.99 -19.83 21.03
CA ILE A 180 -1.90 -18.93 20.34
C ILE A 180 -1.36 -18.75 18.93
N GLU A 181 -1.97 -19.38 17.93
CA GLU A 181 -1.42 -19.42 16.58
C GLU A 181 -2.36 -18.90 15.49
N THR A 182 -1.79 -18.71 14.30
CA THR A 182 -2.47 -18.16 13.12
C THR A 182 -3.15 -16.82 13.44
N VAL A 183 -2.46 -15.99 14.23
CA VAL A 183 -2.99 -14.69 14.63
C VAL A 183 -3.05 -13.79 13.40
N PHE A 184 -4.25 -13.62 12.85
CA PHE A 184 -4.54 -12.66 11.79
C PHE A 184 -4.97 -11.29 12.35
N ASP A 185 -5.51 -11.26 13.58
CA ASP A 185 -5.97 -10.07 14.29
C ASP A 185 -5.31 -9.99 15.67
N THR A 186 -4.46 -8.98 15.86
CA THR A 186 -3.71 -8.79 17.10
C THR A 186 -4.60 -8.51 18.30
N LEU A 187 -5.76 -7.87 18.13
CA LEU A 187 -6.68 -7.62 19.24
C LEU A 187 -7.31 -8.93 19.75
N ASN A 188 -7.56 -9.89 18.86
CA ASN A 188 -7.96 -11.24 19.26
C ASN A 188 -6.87 -11.93 20.09
N ALA A 189 -5.61 -11.81 19.68
CA ALA A 189 -4.49 -12.38 20.43
C ALA A 189 -4.30 -11.70 21.79
N LYS A 190 -4.49 -10.38 21.90
CA LYS A 190 -4.51 -9.69 23.21
C LYS A 190 -5.61 -10.25 24.11
N ALA A 191 -6.80 -10.52 23.58
CA ALA A 191 -7.88 -11.16 24.34
C ALA A 191 -7.51 -12.59 24.76
N ALA A 192 -6.85 -13.36 23.89
CA ALA A 192 -6.36 -14.70 24.22
C ALA A 192 -5.28 -14.67 25.33
N ILE A 193 -4.29 -13.78 25.23
CA ILE A 193 -3.25 -13.60 26.26
C ILE A 193 -3.88 -13.21 27.60
N TYR A 194 -4.82 -12.25 27.58
CA TYR A 194 -5.56 -11.82 28.76
C TYR A 194 -6.27 -13.01 29.41
N ALA A 195 -7.01 -13.79 28.62
CA ALA A 195 -7.74 -14.97 29.06
C ALA A 195 -6.80 -16.04 29.65
N VAL A 196 -5.70 -16.34 28.96
CA VAL A 196 -4.74 -17.36 29.39
C VAL A 196 -4.10 -16.97 30.71
N LYS A 197 -3.62 -15.72 30.86
CA LYS A 197 -3.02 -15.23 32.10
C LYS A 197 -4.03 -15.23 33.25
N GLU A 198 -5.26 -14.76 33.02
CA GLU A 198 -6.30 -14.78 34.04
C GLU A 198 -6.65 -16.21 34.47
N GLU A 199 -6.72 -17.15 33.53
CA GLU A 199 -7.04 -18.54 33.84
C GLU A 199 -5.88 -19.27 34.53
N PHE A 200 -4.64 -18.98 34.18
CA PHE A 200 -3.46 -19.47 34.90
C PHE A 200 -3.46 -19.02 36.36
N GLU A 201 -3.76 -17.75 36.63
CA GLU A 201 -3.93 -17.24 37.99
C GLU A 201 -5.08 -17.93 38.72
N ALA A 202 -6.22 -18.13 38.06
CA ALA A 202 -7.39 -18.79 38.64
C ALA A 202 -7.13 -20.26 39.01
N LEU A 203 -6.35 -20.97 38.19
CA LEU A 203 -5.98 -22.38 38.39
C LEU A 203 -4.73 -22.54 39.28
N GLY A 204 -3.98 -21.46 39.55
CA GLY A 204 -2.72 -21.51 40.28
C GLY A 204 -1.61 -22.27 39.52
N VAL A 205 -1.60 -22.18 38.19
CA VAL A 205 -0.61 -22.81 37.32
C VAL A 205 0.24 -21.76 36.61
N ASP A 206 1.42 -22.15 36.14
CA ASP A 206 2.31 -21.31 35.34
C ASP A 206 2.86 -22.17 34.20
N LEU A 207 2.26 -22.05 33.02
CA LEU A 207 2.67 -22.78 31.81
C LEU A 207 3.22 -21.80 30.76
N PRO A 208 4.16 -22.24 29.90
CA PRO A 208 4.67 -21.41 28.83
C PRO A 208 3.60 -21.05 27.80
N ILE A 209 3.67 -19.82 27.28
CA ILE A 209 2.84 -19.36 26.16
C ILE A 209 3.72 -19.28 24.91
N MET A 210 3.25 -19.82 23.80
CA MET A 210 3.80 -19.61 22.46
C MET A 210 2.83 -18.73 21.67
N ILE A 211 3.35 -17.81 20.85
CA ILE A 211 2.53 -16.95 19.99
C ILE A 211 3.04 -17.07 18.55
N SER A 212 2.13 -17.27 17.60
CA SER A 212 2.47 -17.29 16.18
C SER A 212 1.48 -16.46 15.35
N GLY A 213 2.00 -15.48 14.62
CA GLY A 213 1.21 -14.63 13.72
C GLY A 213 1.19 -15.11 12.28
N THR A 214 0.26 -14.59 11.49
CA THR A 214 0.19 -14.85 10.05
C THR A 214 0.36 -13.56 9.26
N ILE A 215 1.35 -13.54 8.35
CA ILE A 215 1.55 -12.48 7.36
C ILE A 215 0.82 -12.87 6.09
N THR A 216 -0.10 -12.03 5.61
CA THR A 216 -1.06 -12.43 4.56
C THR A 216 -0.51 -12.33 3.14
N ASP A 217 0.46 -11.46 2.90
CA ASP A 217 1.03 -11.23 1.57
C ASP A 217 2.44 -10.61 1.64
N ALA A 218 3.00 -10.28 0.46
CA ALA A 218 4.32 -9.69 0.31
C ALA A 218 4.48 -8.26 0.87
N SER A 219 3.39 -7.61 1.33
CA SER A 219 3.47 -6.32 2.03
C SER A 219 4.06 -6.44 3.44
N GLY A 220 4.11 -7.65 4.01
CA GLY A 220 4.68 -7.89 5.34
C GLY A 220 3.77 -7.52 6.50
N ARG A 221 2.46 -7.52 6.27
CA ARG A 221 1.45 -7.15 7.26
C ARG A 221 0.54 -8.33 7.63
N THR A 222 0.02 -8.31 8.86
CA THR A 222 -1.11 -9.15 9.27
C THR A 222 -2.39 -8.74 8.53
N LEU A 223 -3.44 -9.55 8.62
CA LEU A 223 -4.75 -9.17 8.05
C LEU A 223 -5.28 -7.86 8.67
N SER A 224 -5.00 -7.63 9.96
CA SER A 224 -5.33 -6.38 10.67
C SER A 224 -4.40 -5.20 10.37
N GLY A 225 -3.45 -5.37 9.44
CA GLY A 225 -2.60 -4.30 8.89
C GLY A 225 -1.29 -4.05 9.63
N GLN A 226 -0.96 -4.82 10.68
CA GLN A 226 0.26 -4.61 11.46
C GLN A 226 1.51 -5.18 10.80
N THR A 227 2.60 -4.40 10.82
CA THR A 227 3.95 -4.89 10.46
C THR A 227 4.49 -5.89 11.50
N THR A 228 5.50 -6.68 11.14
CA THR A 228 6.11 -7.69 12.03
C THR A 228 6.59 -7.10 13.37
N GLU A 229 7.27 -5.95 13.36
CA GLU A 229 7.75 -5.30 14.58
C GLU A 229 6.61 -4.72 15.42
N ALA A 230 5.61 -4.08 14.77
CA ALA A 230 4.42 -3.60 15.46
C ALA A 230 3.64 -4.75 16.14
N PHE A 231 3.52 -5.89 15.46
CA PHE A 231 2.88 -7.09 15.99
C PHE A 231 3.60 -7.61 17.25
N TYR A 232 4.92 -7.75 17.20
CA TYR A 232 5.72 -8.15 18.36
C TYR A 232 5.58 -7.15 19.52
N ASN A 233 5.73 -5.85 19.27
CA ASN A 233 5.61 -4.81 20.31
C ASN A 233 4.24 -4.83 21.00
N SER A 234 3.17 -5.11 20.24
CA SER A 234 1.80 -5.21 20.75
C SER A 234 1.62 -6.36 21.75
N LEU A 235 2.33 -7.47 21.54
CA LEU A 235 2.15 -8.72 22.28
C LEU A 235 3.33 -9.08 23.20
N ARG A 236 4.40 -8.29 23.23
CA ARG A 236 5.58 -8.48 24.09
C ARG A 236 5.22 -8.71 25.56
N HIS A 237 4.18 -8.01 26.04
CA HIS A 237 3.66 -8.13 27.40
C HIS A 237 3.15 -9.54 27.78
N ALA A 238 2.98 -10.43 26.81
CA ALA A 238 2.67 -11.84 27.06
C ALA A 238 3.79 -12.55 27.83
N GLU A 239 5.04 -12.08 27.71
CA GLU A 239 6.23 -12.78 28.22
C GLU A 239 6.31 -14.22 27.68
N ALA A 240 5.98 -14.37 26.38
CA ALA A 240 5.91 -15.66 25.71
C ALA A 240 7.26 -16.38 25.73
N LEU A 241 7.22 -17.71 25.83
CA LEU A 241 8.39 -18.57 25.65
C LEU A 241 8.96 -18.40 24.25
N SER A 242 8.09 -18.39 23.25
CA SER A 242 8.47 -18.15 21.87
C SER A 242 7.46 -17.30 21.12
N PHE A 243 7.97 -16.59 20.12
CA PHE A 243 7.19 -15.77 19.21
C PHE A 243 7.57 -16.12 17.78
N GLY A 244 6.59 -16.21 16.88
CA GLY A 244 6.84 -16.69 15.53
C GLY A 244 5.82 -16.30 14.49
N LEU A 245 6.01 -16.90 13.33
CA LEU A 245 5.12 -16.76 12.18
C LEU A 245 4.77 -18.13 11.58
N ASN A 246 3.53 -18.26 11.14
CA ASN A 246 3.02 -19.47 10.52
C ASN A 246 1.94 -19.20 9.46
N CYS A 247 1.74 -20.22 8.62
CA CYS A 247 0.73 -20.24 7.56
C CYS A 247 0.91 -19.12 6.51
N ALA A 248 -0.07 -19.00 5.61
CA ALA A 248 -0.20 -18.09 4.47
C ALA A 248 0.92 -18.13 3.42
N LEU A 249 2.18 -18.02 3.84
CA LEU A 249 3.37 -17.96 3.01
C LEU A 249 4.21 -19.23 3.10
N GLY A 250 4.93 -19.53 2.03
CA GLY A 250 5.97 -20.55 2.03
C GLY A 250 7.26 -20.07 2.69
N PRO A 251 8.24 -20.96 2.89
CA PRO A 251 9.55 -20.62 3.46
C PRO A 251 10.40 -19.65 2.59
N ASP A 252 10.12 -19.44 1.31
CA ASP A 252 10.89 -18.44 0.55
C ASP A 252 10.40 -17.02 0.88
N GLU A 253 9.09 -16.83 0.88
CA GLU A 253 8.44 -15.54 1.12
C GLU A 253 8.48 -15.13 2.60
N LEU A 254 8.35 -16.09 3.52
CA LEU A 254 8.30 -15.81 4.96
C LEU A 254 9.68 -15.45 5.55
N ARG A 255 10.78 -15.79 4.87
CA ARG A 255 12.15 -15.67 5.37
C ARG A 255 12.48 -14.30 5.93
N GLN A 256 12.17 -13.24 5.18
CA GLN A 256 12.54 -11.86 5.55
C GLN A 256 11.86 -11.41 6.86
N TYR A 257 10.64 -11.89 7.12
CA TYR A 257 9.89 -11.55 8.33
C TYR A 257 10.36 -12.36 9.53
N VAL A 258 10.78 -13.61 9.32
CA VAL A 258 11.44 -14.41 10.36
C VAL A 258 12.81 -13.82 10.71
N GLN A 259 13.57 -13.35 9.73
CA GLN A 259 14.81 -12.62 9.96
C GLN A 259 14.56 -11.36 10.80
N GLU A 260 13.57 -10.56 10.44
CA GLU A 260 13.23 -9.36 11.20
C GLU A 260 12.79 -9.68 12.63
N LEU A 261 11.92 -10.68 12.80
CA LEU A 261 11.51 -11.15 14.12
C LEU A 261 12.70 -11.65 14.96
N SER A 262 13.65 -12.35 14.33
CA SER A 262 14.87 -12.81 14.99
C SER A 262 15.78 -11.68 15.49
N ARG A 263 15.66 -10.48 14.91
CA ARG A 263 16.40 -9.29 15.34
C ARG A 263 15.77 -8.65 16.58
N ILE A 264 14.44 -8.63 16.66
CA ILE A 264 13.69 -7.84 17.64
C ILE A 264 13.14 -8.65 18.83
N ALA A 265 12.98 -9.98 18.69
CA ALA A 265 12.37 -10.80 19.72
C ALA A 265 13.32 -11.08 20.89
N GLU A 266 12.89 -10.81 22.11
CA GLU A 266 13.64 -11.10 23.35
C GLU A 266 13.48 -12.56 23.78
N CYS A 267 12.45 -13.23 23.25
CA CYS A 267 12.19 -14.65 23.47
C CYS A 267 12.69 -15.53 22.31
N TYR A 268 12.43 -16.82 22.40
CA TYR A 268 12.79 -17.77 21.35
C TYR A 268 11.96 -17.55 20.07
N VAL A 269 12.50 -17.87 18.91
CA VAL A 269 11.80 -17.71 17.63
C VAL A 269 11.27 -19.04 17.10
N THR A 270 9.97 -19.08 16.80
CA THR A 270 9.30 -20.19 16.10
C THR A 270 9.02 -19.82 14.66
N ALA A 271 9.09 -20.79 13.75
CA ALA A 271 8.51 -20.64 12.42
C ALA A 271 7.95 -21.97 11.92
N HIS A 272 6.73 -21.96 11.40
CA HIS A 272 6.10 -23.12 10.78
C HIS A 272 5.39 -22.72 9.48
N PRO A 273 6.13 -22.52 8.37
CA PRO A 273 5.57 -22.07 7.10
C PRO A 273 4.71 -23.16 6.44
N ASN A 274 3.95 -22.77 5.42
CA ASN A 274 3.27 -23.74 4.56
C ASN A 274 4.27 -24.49 3.67
N ALA A 275 3.88 -25.65 3.15
CA ALA A 275 4.59 -26.34 2.07
C ALA A 275 4.38 -25.60 0.72
N GLY A 276 4.81 -24.34 0.66
CA GLY A 276 4.59 -23.42 -0.45
C GLY A 276 3.23 -22.72 -0.41
N LEU A 277 2.95 -21.93 -1.45
CA LEU A 277 1.63 -21.34 -1.64
C LEU A 277 0.66 -22.39 -2.21
N PRO A 278 -0.62 -22.38 -1.80
CA PRO A 278 -1.60 -23.31 -2.34
C PRO A 278 -1.75 -23.10 -3.86
N ASN A 279 -1.85 -24.21 -4.59
CA ASN A 279 -2.08 -24.20 -6.02
C ASN A 279 -3.56 -23.93 -6.35
N ALA A 280 -3.92 -23.87 -7.62
CA ALA A 280 -5.29 -23.56 -8.06
C ALA A 280 -6.34 -24.59 -7.61
N PHE A 281 -5.91 -25.77 -7.15
CA PHE A 281 -6.74 -26.84 -6.61
C PHE A 281 -6.74 -26.87 -5.06
N GLY A 282 -6.03 -25.94 -4.42
CA GLY A 282 -5.91 -25.87 -2.96
C GLY A 282 -4.90 -26.87 -2.37
N GLU A 283 -4.07 -27.51 -3.20
CA GLU A 283 -3.01 -28.43 -2.77
C GLU A 283 -1.68 -27.68 -2.61
N TYR A 284 -0.72 -28.30 -1.92
CA TYR A 284 0.58 -27.72 -1.60
C TYR A 284 1.68 -28.52 -2.29
N ASP A 285 2.43 -27.86 -3.17
CA ASP A 285 3.33 -28.52 -4.12
C ASP A 285 4.82 -28.49 -3.71
N LEU A 286 5.18 -27.80 -2.61
CA LEU A 286 6.57 -27.76 -2.16
C LEU A 286 6.94 -29.10 -1.54
N ASP A 287 7.96 -29.76 -2.06
CA ASP A 287 8.43 -31.05 -1.55
C ASP A 287 9.28 -30.90 -0.26
N ALA A 288 9.38 -32.01 0.47
CA ALA A 288 10.07 -32.09 1.76
C ALA A 288 11.55 -31.72 1.69
N ASP A 289 12.27 -32.10 0.64
CA ASP A 289 13.70 -31.82 0.50
C ASP A 289 13.94 -30.33 0.25
N THR A 290 13.14 -29.71 -0.62
CA THR A 290 13.21 -28.28 -0.90
C THR A 290 12.88 -27.45 0.34
N MET A 291 11.78 -27.78 1.03
CA MET A 291 11.39 -27.10 2.27
C MET A 291 12.49 -27.24 3.35
N ALA A 292 13.04 -28.45 3.52
CA ALA A 292 14.12 -28.70 4.48
C ALA A 292 15.40 -27.93 4.14
N ALA A 293 15.75 -27.78 2.86
CA ALA A 293 16.91 -27.00 2.43
C ALA A 293 16.76 -25.50 2.78
N GLN A 294 15.56 -24.94 2.62
CA GLN A 294 15.29 -23.54 2.98
C GLN A 294 15.29 -23.33 4.49
N ILE A 295 14.67 -24.24 5.25
CA ILE A 295 14.70 -24.22 6.72
C ILE A 295 16.11 -24.38 7.28
N ARG A 296 16.94 -25.23 6.66
CA ARG A 296 18.34 -25.37 7.03
C ARG A 296 19.09 -24.04 6.94
N GLU A 297 18.85 -23.27 5.88
CA GLU A 297 19.47 -21.96 5.71
C GLU A 297 19.04 -21.00 6.83
N TRP A 298 17.78 -21.01 7.25
CA TRP A 298 17.31 -20.19 8.39
C TRP A 298 18.00 -20.58 9.69
N ALA A 299 18.18 -21.88 9.93
CA ALA A 299 18.89 -22.41 11.09
C ALA A 299 20.39 -22.04 11.06
N GLU A 300 21.06 -22.18 9.92
CA GLU A 300 22.47 -21.79 9.73
C GLU A 300 22.68 -20.28 9.87
N SER A 301 21.71 -19.48 9.44
CA SER A 301 21.66 -18.02 9.64
C SER A 301 21.33 -17.61 11.09
N GLY A 302 21.00 -18.57 11.97
CA GLY A 302 20.76 -18.34 13.39
C GLY A 302 19.42 -17.68 13.69
N PHE A 303 18.39 -17.91 12.88
CA PHE A 303 17.07 -17.28 13.05
C PHE A 303 16.12 -18.06 13.97
N LEU A 304 16.32 -19.37 14.15
CA LEU A 304 15.31 -20.27 14.70
C LEU A 304 15.71 -20.90 16.05
N ASN A 305 14.71 -21.14 16.88
CA ASN A 305 14.78 -22.00 18.07
C ASN A 305 13.82 -23.19 17.97
N ILE A 306 12.69 -23.01 17.28
CA ILE A 306 11.70 -24.05 17.02
C ILE A 306 11.29 -23.95 15.55
N VAL A 307 11.15 -25.09 14.88
CA VAL A 307 10.65 -25.15 13.50
C VAL A 307 9.57 -26.22 13.35
N GLY A 308 8.53 -25.95 12.58
CA GLY A 308 7.52 -26.95 12.20
C GLY A 308 7.02 -26.69 10.78
N GLY A 309 5.81 -27.13 10.48
CA GLY A 309 5.14 -26.68 9.27
C GLY A 309 3.63 -26.61 9.42
N CYS A 310 2.99 -25.79 8.61
CA CYS A 310 1.56 -25.56 8.66
C CYS A 310 0.86 -26.33 7.52
N CYS A 311 0.07 -25.65 6.69
CA CYS A 311 -0.73 -26.29 5.65
C CYS A 311 0.16 -26.94 4.58
N GLY A 312 -0.19 -28.17 4.19
CA GLY A 312 0.56 -28.97 3.23
C GLY A 312 1.73 -29.76 3.82
N THR A 313 2.14 -29.47 5.05
CA THR A 313 3.25 -30.16 5.72
C THR A 313 2.81 -31.54 6.20
N THR A 314 3.57 -32.57 5.85
CA THR A 314 3.30 -33.99 6.20
C THR A 314 4.42 -34.56 7.09
N PRO A 315 4.28 -35.77 7.65
CA PRO A 315 5.37 -36.45 8.38
C PRO A 315 6.68 -36.56 7.57
N GLU A 316 6.62 -36.65 6.24
CA GLU A 316 7.81 -36.64 5.39
C GLU A 316 8.57 -35.30 5.48
N HIS A 317 7.84 -34.18 5.45
CA HIS A 317 8.41 -32.85 5.62
C HIS A 317 9.01 -32.67 7.02
N ILE A 318 8.30 -33.12 8.07
CA ILE A 318 8.80 -33.05 9.44
C ILE A 318 10.09 -33.87 9.61
N ALA A 319 10.16 -35.07 9.03
CA ALA A 319 11.37 -35.88 9.06
C ALA A 319 12.54 -35.22 8.33
N ALA A 320 12.30 -34.65 7.14
CA ALA A 320 13.31 -33.92 6.37
C ALA A 320 13.82 -32.69 7.14
N MET A 321 12.92 -31.88 7.71
CA MET A 321 13.28 -30.70 8.51
C MET A 321 14.01 -31.08 9.80
N SER A 322 13.56 -32.12 10.51
CA SER A 322 14.21 -32.61 11.73
C SER A 322 15.65 -33.03 11.46
N ASN A 323 15.90 -33.75 10.36
CA ASN A 323 17.25 -34.11 9.93
C ASN A 323 18.08 -32.90 9.49
N ALA A 324 17.45 -31.91 8.84
CA ALA A 324 18.13 -30.73 8.34
C ALA A 324 18.62 -29.79 9.44
N VAL A 325 17.88 -29.66 10.55
CA VAL A 325 18.26 -28.83 11.70
C VAL A 325 19.08 -29.57 12.76
N ALA A 326 19.18 -30.91 12.66
CA ALA A 326 19.93 -31.71 13.61
C ALA A 326 21.41 -31.30 13.69
N GLY A 327 21.88 -30.99 14.90
CA GLY A 327 23.27 -30.61 15.16
C GLY A 327 23.62 -29.16 14.83
N LEU A 328 22.68 -28.35 14.34
CA LEU A 328 22.85 -26.91 14.17
C LEU A 328 22.60 -26.17 15.51
N PRO A 329 23.35 -25.08 15.79
CA PRO A 329 23.14 -24.31 17.00
C PRO A 329 21.81 -23.55 16.95
N PRO A 330 21.04 -23.49 18.05
CA PRO A 330 19.85 -22.65 18.10
C PRO A 330 20.22 -21.15 18.12
N ARG A 331 19.26 -20.30 17.71
CA ARG A 331 19.38 -18.84 17.85
C ARG A 331 19.67 -18.47 19.30
N LYS A 332 20.66 -17.60 19.50
CA LYS A 332 20.92 -16.98 20.81
C LYS A 332 19.96 -15.82 21.03
N LEU A 333 19.45 -15.69 22.25
CA LEU A 333 18.63 -14.53 22.61
C LEU A 333 19.48 -13.26 22.53
N PRO A 334 18.99 -12.19 21.87
CA PRO A 334 19.73 -10.95 21.71
C PRO A 334 19.72 -10.13 23.00
N GLU A 335 20.80 -9.38 23.23
CA GLU A 335 20.80 -8.28 24.20
C GLU A 335 20.29 -7.02 23.48
N LEU A 336 19.07 -6.59 23.80
CA LEU A 336 18.46 -5.41 23.18
C LEU A 336 18.56 -4.19 24.12
N PRO A 337 18.76 -2.97 23.57
CA PRO A 337 18.65 -1.75 24.36
C PRO A 337 17.27 -1.64 25.04
N VAL A 338 17.27 -1.19 26.28
CA VAL A 338 16.03 -0.87 27.01
C VAL A 338 15.44 0.40 26.40
N ALA A 339 14.21 0.30 25.90
CA ALA A 339 13.51 1.38 25.21
C ALA A 339 12.00 1.17 25.32
N CYS A 340 11.24 2.27 25.38
CA CYS A 340 9.79 2.22 25.32
C CYS A 340 9.36 1.84 23.90
N ARG A 341 8.71 0.69 23.77
CA ARG A 341 8.27 0.16 22.47
C ARG A 341 6.75 0.18 22.42
N LEU A 342 6.21 1.04 21.56
CA LEU A 342 4.78 1.24 21.31
C LEU A 342 4.43 0.76 19.89
N SER A 343 3.14 0.68 19.59
CA SER A 343 2.67 0.37 18.24
C SER A 343 1.26 0.87 17.97
N GLY A 344 1.06 1.34 16.73
CA GLY A 344 -0.23 1.33 16.04
C GLY A 344 -0.28 0.14 15.09
N LEU A 345 -0.47 0.40 13.79
CA LEU A 345 -0.13 -0.55 12.71
C LEU A 345 1.38 -0.62 12.45
N GLU A 346 2.11 0.43 12.84
CA GLU A 346 3.55 0.56 12.70
C GLU A 346 4.21 0.73 14.09
N PRO A 347 5.48 0.33 14.25
CA PRO A 347 6.18 0.43 15.53
C PRO A 347 6.62 1.88 15.81
N LEU A 348 6.59 2.28 17.07
CA LEU A 348 7.23 3.49 17.56
C LEU A 348 8.14 3.12 18.75
N THR A 349 9.45 3.24 18.56
CA THR A 349 10.45 2.96 19.60
C THR A 349 11.04 4.28 20.09
N ILE A 350 10.97 4.52 21.40
CA ILE A 350 11.48 5.71 22.09
C ILE A 350 12.65 5.27 22.96
N GLY A 351 13.86 5.62 22.54
CA GLY A 351 15.13 5.34 23.21
C GLY A 351 15.98 6.60 23.40
N ASP A 352 17.22 6.42 23.86
CA ASP A 352 18.12 7.52 24.22
C ASP A 352 18.50 8.45 23.04
N ASP A 353 18.41 7.95 21.80
CA ASP A 353 18.69 8.67 20.55
C ASP A 353 17.45 9.28 19.90
N SER A 354 16.27 9.09 20.50
CA SER A 354 15.01 9.59 19.98
C SER A 354 14.89 11.11 20.14
N LEU A 355 14.32 11.77 19.13
CA LEU A 355 13.90 13.15 19.25
C LEU A 355 12.63 13.25 20.14
N PHE A 356 12.29 14.46 20.53
CA PHE A 356 11.07 14.74 21.29
C PHE A 356 9.83 14.20 20.56
N VAL A 357 8.99 13.46 21.29
CA VAL A 357 7.80 12.82 20.72
C VAL A 357 6.56 13.70 20.90
N ASN A 358 5.94 14.07 19.77
CA ASN A 358 4.72 14.87 19.77
C ASN A 358 3.48 13.99 19.96
N VAL A 359 2.75 14.22 21.04
CA VAL A 359 1.44 13.59 21.30
C VAL A 359 0.34 14.60 20.92
N GLY A 360 -0.49 14.28 19.92
CA GLY A 360 -1.51 15.20 19.41
C GLY A 360 -2.67 15.42 20.39
N GLU A 361 -2.90 16.66 20.81
CA GLU A 361 -3.87 17.05 21.84
C GLU A 361 -5.32 17.34 21.35
N ARG A 362 -5.56 17.45 20.04
CA ARG A 362 -6.80 18.05 19.49
C ARG A 362 -8.01 17.12 19.49
N THR A 363 -7.79 15.83 19.67
CA THR A 363 -8.80 14.77 19.80
C THR A 363 -9.34 14.69 21.24
N ASN A 364 -9.57 15.85 21.83
CA ASN A 364 -9.96 16.02 23.23
C ASN A 364 -11.25 16.84 23.33
N VAL A 365 -12.33 16.24 23.84
CA VAL A 365 -13.65 16.89 23.97
C VAL A 365 -13.62 18.08 24.95
N THR A 366 -12.70 18.10 25.91
CA THR A 366 -12.55 19.24 26.85
C THR A 366 -11.60 20.31 26.31
N GLY A 367 -10.57 19.91 25.54
CA GLY A 367 -9.51 20.79 25.04
C GLY A 367 -9.77 21.43 23.67
N SER A 368 -10.59 20.81 22.82
CA SER A 368 -10.80 21.23 21.43
C SER A 368 -12.26 21.54 21.15
N ALA A 369 -12.56 22.83 20.91
CA ALA A 369 -13.93 23.28 20.62
C ALA A 369 -14.50 22.65 19.32
N LYS A 370 -13.64 22.45 18.30
CA LYS A 370 -14.03 21.78 17.05
C LYS A 370 -14.39 20.32 17.34
N PHE A 371 -13.51 19.58 18.01
CA PHE A 371 -13.72 18.15 18.29
C PHE A 371 -14.94 17.94 19.19
N LYS A 372 -15.09 18.75 20.25
CA LYS A 372 -16.27 18.74 21.13
C LYS A 372 -17.58 18.85 20.35
N ARG A 373 -17.65 19.79 19.40
CA ARG A 373 -18.83 20.00 18.55
C ARG A 373 -19.11 18.76 17.71
N LEU A 374 -18.08 18.23 17.05
CA LEU A 374 -18.22 17.08 16.14
C LEU A 374 -18.70 15.82 16.87
N ILE A 375 -18.13 15.53 18.05
CA ILE A 375 -18.55 14.37 18.87
C ILE A 375 -19.98 14.55 19.39
N LYS A 376 -20.35 15.75 19.86
CA LYS A 376 -21.72 16.03 20.34
C LYS A 376 -22.77 16.01 19.24
N GLU A 377 -22.39 16.36 18.01
CA GLU A 377 -23.26 16.31 16.83
C GLU A 377 -23.22 14.94 16.13
N GLU A 378 -22.52 13.95 16.70
CA GLU A 378 -22.30 12.60 16.14
C GLU A 378 -21.68 12.60 14.73
N LYS A 379 -20.93 13.66 14.38
CA LYS A 379 -20.17 13.79 13.12
C LYS A 379 -18.81 13.12 13.23
N TYR A 380 -18.82 11.81 13.46
CA TYR A 380 -17.62 11.04 13.70
C TYR A 380 -16.66 11.02 12.50
N SER A 381 -17.15 11.07 11.25
CA SER A 381 -16.29 11.15 10.05
C SER A 381 -15.45 12.43 10.05
N GLU A 382 -16.05 13.60 10.27
CA GLU A 382 -15.30 14.86 10.40
C GLU A 382 -14.38 14.88 11.63
N ALA A 383 -14.70 14.09 12.67
CA ALA A 383 -13.85 13.94 13.85
C ALA A 383 -12.60 13.11 13.56
N LEU A 384 -12.67 12.13 12.64
CA LEU A 384 -11.50 11.39 12.14
C LEU A 384 -10.54 12.33 11.43
N ASP A 385 -11.03 13.32 10.68
CA ASP A 385 -10.17 14.32 10.02
C ASP A 385 -9.32 15.11 11.04
N VAL A 386 -9.84 15.35 12.24
CA VAL A 386 -9.06 15.99 13.32
C VAL A 386 -7.93 15.08 13.79
N ALA A 387 -8.15 13.77 13.86
CA ALA A 387 -7.11 12.81 14.19
C ALA A 387 -6.07 12.68 13.05
N ARG A 388 -6.54 12.54 11.80
CA ARG A 388 -5.69 12.44 10.59
C ARG A 388 -4.80 13.66 10.43
N GLN A 389 -5.37 14.87 10.55
CA GLN A 389 -4.62 16.12 10.45
C GLN A 389 -3.48 16.20 11.48
N GLN A 390 -3.67 15.67 12.70
CA GLN A 390 -2.61 15.68 13.70
C GLN A 390 -1.44 14.80 13.30
N VAL A 391 -1.71 13.60 12.78
CA VAL A 391 -0.67 12.67 12.31
C VAL A 391 0.08 13.27 11.12
N GLU A 392 -0.62 13.87 10.17
CA GLU A 392 -0.01 14.56 9.02
C GLU A 392 0.82 15.78 9.44
N SER A 393 0.42 16.45 10.53
CA SER A 393 1.15 17.59 11.11
C SER A 393 2.32 17.14 12.01
N GLY A 394 2.66 15.86 12.04
CA GLY A 394 3.83 15.33 12.76
C GLY A 394 3.55 14.78 14.17
N ALA A 395 2.28 14.55 14.54
CA ALA A 395 1.98 13.80 15.77
C ALA A 395 2.36 12.33 15.58
N GLN A 396 3.21 11.82 16.48
CA GLN A 396 3.66 10.43 16.48
C GLN A 396 2.79 9.55 17.37
N ILE A 397 1.97 10.15 18.23
CA ILE A 397 0.97 9.51 19.11
C ILE A 397 -0.27 10.41 19.10
N ILE A 398 -1.47 9.84 19.21
CA ILE A 398 -2.72 10.62 19.30
C ILE A 398 -3.34 10.45 20.69
N ASP A 399 -3.57 11.55 21.40
CA ASP A 399 -4.30 11.57 22.68
C ASP A 399 -5.81 11.68 22.42
N ILE A 400 -6.59 10.73 22.95
CA ILE A 400 -8.03 10.66 22.72
C ILE A 400 -8.76 10.77 24.05
N ASN A 401 -9.50 11.86 24.22
CA ASN A 401 -10.29 12.13 25.41
C ASN A 401 -11.76 12.39 25.06
N MET A 402 -12.65 11.58 25.66
CA MET A 402 -14.11 11.65 25.47
C MET A 402 -14.85 12.11 26.74
N ASP A 403 -14.15 12.64 27.74
CA ASP A 403 -14.76 13.02 29.01
C ASP A 403 -15.60 14.29 28.86
N GLU A 404 -16.92 14.17 29.07
CA GLU A 404 -17.83 15.30 29.16
C GLU A 404 -19.09 14.91 29.93
N GLY A 405 -19.59 15.78 30.81
CA GLY A 405 -20.69 15.45 31.73
C GLY A 405 -22.04 15.08 31.09
N MET A 406 -22.24 15.42 29.81
CA MET A 406 -23.44 15.17 29.02
C MET A 406 -23.22 14.12 27.92
N LEU A 407 -22.02 13.52 27.82
CA LEU A 407 -21.67 12.50 26.84
C LEU A 407 -21.61 11.12 27.51
N ASP A 408 -22.07 10.08 26.82
CA ASP A 408 -21.69 8.70 27.16
C ASP A 408 -20.24 8.47 26.69
N ALA A 409 -19.30 8.76 27.59
CA ALA A 409 -17.87 8.68 27.31
C ALA A 409 -17.41 7.27 26.94
N GLU A 410 -18.01 6.22 27.53
CA GLU A 410 -17.67 4.83 27.21
C GLU A 410 -18.09 4.50 25.78
N ALA A 411 -19.35 4.81 25.41
CA ALA A 411 -19.86 4.54 24.08
C ALA A 411 -19.13 5.35 23.00
N ALA A 412 -18.84 6.63 23.27
CA ALA A 412 -18.12 7.50 22.36
C ALA A 412 -16.67 7.05 22.14
N MET A 413 -15.98 6.64 23.22
CA MET A 413 -14.62 6.09 23.14
C MET A 413 -14.57 4.84 22.27
N VAL A 414 -15.44 3.86 22.54
CA VAL A 414 -15.53 2.62 21.76
C VAL A 414 -15.82 2.91 20.30
N ARG A 415 -16.81 3.76 20.01
CA ARG A 415 -17.20 4.09 18.64
C ARG A 415 -16.06 4.77 17.87
N PHE A 416 -15.41 5.76 18.49
CA PHE A 416 -14.35 6.51 17.81
C PHE A 416 -13.10 5.66 17.57
N LEU A 417 -12.68 4.84 18.54
CA LEU A 417 -11.54 3.94 18.36
C LEU A 417 -11.80 2.86 17.31
N ASN A 418 -13.02 2.31 17.26
CA ASN A 418 -13.39 1.36 16.20
C ASN A 418 -13.35 1.99 14.81
N LEU A 419 -13.70 3.27 14.69
CA LEU A 419 -13.58 4.01 13.43
C LEU A 419 -12.12 4.29 13.08
N ILE A 420 -11.30 4.71 14.04
CA ILE A 420 -9.86 4.90 13.84
C ILE A 420 -9.20 3.61 13.33
N ALA A 421 -9.57 2.45 13.86
CA ALA A 421 -9.05 1.17 13.39
C ALA A 421 -9.34 0.88 11.91
N GLY A 422 -10.37 1.51 11.32
CA GLY A 422 -10.69 1.44 9.90
C GLY A 422 -9.93 2.45 9.01
N GLU A 423 -9.18 3.38 9.61
CA GLU A 423 -8.44 4.45 8.91
C GLU A 423 -6.92 4.23 9.05
N PRO A 424 -6.24 3.62 8.06
CA PRO A 424 -4.84 3.23 8.18
C PRO A 424 -3.88 4.38 8.51
N ASP A 425 -4.12 5.58 7.97
CA ASP A 425 -3.27 6.76 8.21
C ASP A 425 -3.30 7.25 9.66
N ILE A 426 -4.41 6.99 10.36
CA ILE A 426 -4.57 7.30 11.77
C ILE A 426 -4.08 6.12 12.60
N ALA A 427 -4.49 4.89 12.25
CA ALA A 427 -4.16 3.68 12.99
C ALA A 427 -2.66 3.33 12.97
N ARG A 428 -1.88 3.87 12.03
CA ARG A 428 -0.42 3.61 11.97
C ARG A 428 0.34 4.05 13.22
N VAL A 429 -0.09 5.11 13.89
CA VAL A 429 0.55 5.62 15.12
C VAL A 429 -0.10 5.04 16.39
N PRO A 430 0.63 4.94 17.53
CA PRO A 430 0.05 4.54 18.80
C PRO A 430 -1.03 5.52 19.31
N ILE A 431 -1.97 4.98 20.10
CA ILE A 431 -3.05 5.74 20.71
C ILE A 431 -2.79 5.90 22.22
N MET A 432 -2.92 7.13 22.71
CA MET A 432 -2.98 7.46 24.12
C MET A 432 -4.45 7.62 24.53
N ILE A 433 -4.93 6.71 25.36
CA ILE A 433 -6.33 6.70 25.83
C ILE A 433 -6.40 7.60 27.07
N ASP A 434 -7.09 8.73 26.93
CA ASP A 434 -7.20 9.74 27.98
C ASP A 434 -8.60 9.76 28.61
N SER A 435 -8.67 9.49 29.90
CA SER A 435 -9.88 9.71 30.71
C SER A 435 -9.56 9.77 32.20
N SER A 436 -10.39 10.53 32.92
CA SER A 436 -10.42 10.55 34.38
C SER A 436 -11.13 9.34 35.01
N LYS A 437 -11.83 8.53 34.20
CA LYS A 437 -12.62 7.36 34.61
C LYS A 437 -11.96 6.07 34.12
N TRP A 438 -11.72 5.14 35.04
CA TRP A 438 -11.10 3.86 34.71
C TRP A 438 -11.92 3.03 33.73
N GLU A 439 -13.25 3.06 33.84
CA GLU A 439 -14.17 2.31 32.99
C GLU A 439 -14.03 2.72 31.51
N VAL A 440 -13.80 4.00 31.24
CA VAL A 440 -13.57 4.52 29.88
C VAL A 440 -12.21 4.08 29.35
N ILE A 441 -11.16 4.14 30.19
CA ILE A 441 -9.81 3.66 29.84
C ILE A 441 -9.87 2.18 29.46
N GLU A 442 -10.51 1.37 30.31
CA GLU A 442 -10.61 -0.07 30.10
C GLU A 442 -11.39 -0.40 28.81
N LYS A 443 -12.49 0.30 28.53
CA LYS A 443 -13.21 0.16 27.25
C LYS A 443 -12.33 0.55 26.05
N GLY A 444 -11.53 1.60 26.17
CA GLY A 444 -10.60 1.99 25.12
C GLY A 444 -9.51 0.95 24.85
N LEU A 445 -8.93 0.37 25.92
CA LEU A 445 -7.89 -0.66 25.82
C LEU A 445 -8.39 -1.92 25.09
N LYS A 446 -9.68 -2.22 25.25
CA LYS A 446 -10.37 -3.32 24.56
C LYS A 446 -10.64 -3.07 23.07
N CYS A 447 -10.37 -1.87 22.56
CA CYS A 447 -10.59 -1.49 21.16
C CYS A 447 -9.29 -1.29 20.36
N ILE A 448 -8.12 -1.21 21.01
CA ILE A 448 -6.84 -0.94 20.33
C ILE A 448 -6.00 -2.20 20.14
N GLN A 449 -5.65 -2.50 18.88
CA GLN A 449 -4.84 -3.68 18.53
C GLN A 449 -3.35 -3.50 18.89
N GLY A 450 -2.84 -2.27 18.82
CA GLY A 450 -1.46 -1.93 19.15
C GLY A 450 -1.18 -1.82 20.65
N LYS A 451 0.09 -1.58 20.99
CA LYS A 451 0.52 -1.16 22.34
C LYS A 451 0.41 0.36 22.44
N GLY A 452 -0.71 0.80 23.01
CA GLY A 452 -1.01 2.20 23.31
C GLY A 452 -0.51 2.63 24.69
N ILE A 453 -0.95 3.83 25.10
CA ILE A 453 -0.63 4.44 26.39
C ILE A 453 -1.91 4.72 27.16
N VAL A 454 -1.92 4.46 28.46
CA VAL A 454 -3.00 4.88 29.37
C VAL A 454 -2.67 6.24 29.97
N ASN A 455 -3.54 7.22 29.76
CA ASN A 455 -3.47 8.55 30.34
C ASN A 455 -4.72 8.80 31.22
N SER A 456 -4.66 8.67 32.53
CA SER A 456 -3.52 8.35 33.39
C SER A 456 -3.99 7.62 34.65
N ILE A 457 -3.05 7.10 35.43
CA ILE A 457 -3.31 6.60 36.79
C ILE A 457 -2.56 7.44 37.82
N SER A 458 -2.99 7.39 39.08
CA SER A 458 -2.35 8.13 40.18
C SER A 458 -2.68 7.48 41.53
N MET A 459 -2.05 7.97 42.61
CA MET A 459 -2.32 7.52 43.98
C MET A 459 -3.41 8.33 44.69
N LYS A 460 -4.16 9.18 43.97
CA LYS A 460 -5.20 10.08 44.52
C LYS A 460 -6.28 9.34 45.33
N GLU A 461 -6.62 8.11 44.91
CA GLU A 461 -7.61 7.23 45.53
C GLU A 461 -6.97 6.16 46.45
N GLY A 462 -5.66 6.27 46.69
CA GLY A 462 -4.88 5.34 47.49
C GLY A 462 -4.07 4.33 46.66
N VAL A 463 -3.12 3.68 47.34
CA VAL A 463 -2.15 2.77 46.73
C VAL A 463 -2.79 1.49 46.18
N ASP A 464 -3.79 0.93 46.86
CA ASP A 464 -4.40 -0.34 46.44
C ASP A 464 -5.08 -0.23 45.06
N ILE A 465 -5.78 0.87 44.80
CA ILE A 465 -6.42 1.17 43.51
C ILE A 465 -5.34 1.42 42.44
N PHE A 466 -4.29 2.16 42.77
CA PHE A 466 -3.15 2.39 41.88
C PHE A 466 -2.49 1.07 41.44
N ILE A 467 -2.23 0.16 42.38
CA ILE A 467 -1.68 -1.18 42.11
C ILE A 467 -2.64 -2.00 41.24
N HIS A 468 -3.94 -1.96 41.54
CA HIS A 468 -4.95 -2.67 40.75
C HIS A 468 -4.97 -2.20 39.29
N HIS A 469 -5.06 -0.89 39.07
CA HIS A 469 -5.04 -0.31 37.72
C HIS A 469 -3.71 -0.62 37.01
N ALA A 470 -2.56 -0.50 37.68
CA ALA A 470 -1.27 -0.83 37.08
C ALA A 470 -1.17 -2.31 36.62
N LYS A 471 -1.69 -3.25 37.43
CA LYS A 471 -1.77 -4.67 37.04
C LYS A 471 -2.65 -4.87 35.81
N MET A 472 -3.78 -4.18 35.75
CA MET A 472 -4.68 -4.23 34.60
C MET A 472 -4.04 -3.65 33.34
N VAL A 473 -3.39 -2.48 33.42
CA VAL A 473 -2.67 -1.87 32.28
C VAL A 473 -1.59 -2.82 31.75
N ARG A 474 -0.82 -3.45 32.65
CA ARG A 474 0.19 -4.46 32.27
C ARG A 474 -0.45 -5.66 31.58
N ARG A 475 -1.61 -6.13 32.07
CA ARG A 475 -2.33 -7.27 31.49
C ARG A 475 -2.89 -6.97 30.10
N TYR A 476 -3.35 -5.74 29.85
CA TYR A 476 -3.77 -5.28 28.52
C TYR A 476 -2.59 -4.98 27.58
N GLY A 477 -1.37 -4.89 28.11
CA GLY A 477 -0.16 -4.66 27.32
C GLY A 477 0.01 -3.22 26.85
N ALA A 478 -0.30 -2.24 27.70
CA ALA A 478 -0.11 -0.81 27.41
C ALA A 478 0.98 -0.18 28.30
N ALA A 479 1.56 0.92 27.83
CA ALA A 479 2.37 1.81 28.67
C ALA A 479 1.46 2.70 29.52
N VAL A 480 2.03 3.39 30.52
CA VAL A 480 1.22 4.14 31.50
C VAL A 480 1.78 5.51 31.81
N VAL A 481 0.91 6.52 31.74
CA VAL A 481 1.16 7.85 32.32
C VAL A 481 0.76 7.84 33.79
N VAL A 482 1.70 8.22 34.65
CA VAL A 482 1.52 8.34 36.10
C VAL A 482 1.57 9.81 36.46
N MET A 483 0.42 10.38 36.83
CA MET A 483 0.38 11.77 37.30
C MET A 483 0.98 11.88 38.70
N ALA A 484 1.72 12.96 38.96
CA ALA A 484 2.22 13.32 40.28
C ALA A 484 1.10 13.83 41.20
N PHE A 485 0.17 12.94 41.55
CA PHE A 485 -1.00 13.18 42.38
C PHE A 485 -1.16 12.00 43.36
N ASP A 486 -1.12 12.27 44.66
CA ASP A 486 -1.34 11.27 45.71
C ASP A 486 -2.49 11.68 46.65
N GLU A 487 -2.62 10.98 47.77
CA GLU A 487 -3.73 11.16 48.73
C GLU A 487 -3.77 12.57 49.35
N VAL A 488 -2.68 13.33 49.27
CA VAL A 488 -2.58 14.69 49.81
C VAL A 488 -3.01 15.73 48.78
N GLY A 489 -2.81 15.47 47.48
CA GLY A 489 -3.09 16.44 46.42
C GLY A 489 -2.15 16.33 45.22
N GLN A 490 -2.30 17.27 44.29
CA GLN A 490 -1.37 17.43 43.18
C GLN A 490 -0.04 18.02 43.66
N ALA A 491 1.07 17.55 43.10
CA ALA A 491 2.40 18.09 43.39
C ALA A 491 2.65 19.42 42.66
N ASP A 492 2.74 20.51 43.41
CA ASP A 492 2.97 21.88 42.95
C ASP A 492 4.46 22.29 42.97
N THR A 493 5.24 21.79 43.93
CA THR A 493 6.68 22.09 44.11
C THR A 493 7.61 21.01 43.54
N ARG A 494 8.86 21.35 43.19
CA ARG A 494 9.86 20.40 42.67
C ARG A 494 10.05 19.21 43.62
N GLU A 495 10.18 19.45 44.92
CA GLU A 495 10.37 18.41 45.94
C GLU A 495 9.19 17.44 45.99
N ARG A 496 7.96 17.97 45.93
CA ARG A 496 6.74 17.14 45.97
C ARG A 496 6.59 16.31 44.71
N LYS A 497 6.93 16.87 43.53
CA LYS A 497 6.86 16.17 42.24
C LYS A 497 7.76 14.93 42.25
N ILE A 498 9.04 15.08 42.62
CA ILE A 498 9.97 13.94 42.68
C ILE A 498 9.64 12.95 43.80
N GLU A 499 9.14 13.41 44.95
CA GLU A 499 8.70 12.53 46.04
C GLU A 499 7.63 11.53 45.57
N ILE A 500 6.59 12.03 44.90
CA ILE A 500 5.48 11.21 44.40
C ILE A 500 5.97 10.27 43.28
N CYS A 501 6.76 10.77 42.33
CA CYS A 501 7.31 9.97 41.24
C CYS A 501 8.19 8.82 41.77
N ARG A 502 9.06 9.09 42.77
CA ARG A 502 9.91 8.07 43.39
C ARG A 502 9.09 6.99 44.10
N ARG A 503 8.02 7.39 44.81
CA ARG A 503 7.10 6.46 45.48
C ARG A 503 6.38 5.57 44.46
N ALA A 504 5.81 6.17 43.41
CA ALA A 504 5.11 5.45 42.35
C ALA A 504 6.04 4.50 41.58
N TYR A 505 7.26 4.94 41.23
CA TYR A 505 8.25 4.12 40.55
C TYR A 505 8.59 2.84 41.33
N LYS A 506 8.82 2.96 42.64
CA LYS A 506 9.06 1.79 43.49
C LYS A 506 7.88 0.83 43.53
N ILE A 507 6.67 1.33 43.72
CA ILE A 507 5.47 0.47 43.73
C ILE A 507 5.33 -0.26 42.39
N LEU A 508 5.48 0.45 41.27
CA LEU A 508 5.35 -0.14 39.94
C LEU A 508 6.43 -1.17 39.65
N THR A 509 7.69 -0.88 39.94
CA THR A 509 8.82 -1.76 39.59
C THR A 509 9.03 -2.89 40.60
N GLU A 510 8.90 -2.63 41.91
CA GLU A 510 9.21 -3.58 42.97
C GLU A 510 7.98 -4.44 43.37
N GLU A 511 6.76 -3.90 43.35
CA GLU A 511 5.54 -4.62 43.78
C GLU A 511 4.69 -5.14 42.60
N VAL A 512 4.54 -4.36 41.54
CA VAL A 512 3.75 -4.75 40.35
C VAL A 512 4.61 -5.49 39.31
N GLY A 513 5.91 -5.24 39.28
CA GLY A 513 6.82 -5.74 38.25
C GLY A 513 6.57 -5.10 36.87
N PHE A 514 6.11 -3.86 36.85
CA PHE A 514 5.89 -3.09 35.62
C PHE A 514 7.25 -2.71 35.00
N PRO A 515 7.45 -2.87 33.67
CA PRO A 515 8.70 -2.49 33.02
C PRO A 515 8.96 -0.98 33.18
N PRO A 516 10.12 -0.56 33.70
CA PRO A 516 10.39 0.86 33.95
C PRO A 516 10.38 1.71 32.68
N GLU A 517 10.75 1.13 31.53
CA GLU A 517 10.70 1.78 30.22
C GLU A 517 9.27 2.08 29.72
N ASP A 518 8.25 1.44 30.29
CA ASP A 518 6.84 1.67 29.94
C ASP A 518 6.14 2.65 30.93
N ILE A 519 6.89 3.21 31.88
CA ILE A 519 6.41 4.20 32.86
C ILE A 519 6.73 5.61 32.34
N ILE A 520 5.68 6.41 32.13
CA ILE A 520 5.77 7.81 31.74
C ILE A 520 5.28 8.64 32.93
N PHE A 521 6.12 9.49 33.51
CA PHE A 521 5.68 10.41 34.56
C PHE A 521 5.12 11.70 33.95
N ASP A 522 4.00 12.16 34.49
CA ASP A 522 3.52 13.54 34.32
C ASP A 522 3.67 14.27 35.66
N PRO A 523 4.74 15.08 35.83
CA PRO A 523 4.95 15.91 37.02
C PRO A 523 3.91 17.03 37.21
N ASN A 524 2.88 17.12 36.38
CA ASN A 524 1.89 18.20 36.26
C ASN A 524 2.48 19.53 35.78
N ILE A 525 2.12 19.93 34.56
CA ILE A 525 2.38 21.28 34.03
C ILE A 525 1.24 22.21 34.47
N PHE A 526 1.57 23.27 35.22
CA PHE A 526 0.63 24.30 35.65
C PHE A 526 0.80 25.61 34.89
N ALA A 527 -0.24 26.44 34.93
CA ALA A 527 -0.26 27.75 34.29
C ALA A 527 0.69 28.74 34.99
N VAL A 528 1.47 29.48 34.20
CA VAL A 528 2.34 30.57 34.67
C VAL A 528 1.75 31.93 34.33
N ALA A 529 2.36 33.00 34.87
CA ALA A 529 1.94 34.39 34.67
C ALA A 529 0.45 34.64 35.01
N THR A 530 -0.06 33.97 36.06
CA THR A 530 -1.45 34.11 36.52
C THR A 530 -1.68 35.36 37.38
N GLY A 531 -0.61 36.07 37.76
CA GLY A 531 -0.66 37.18 38.71
C GLY A 531 -0.71 36.76 40.18
N ILE A 532 -0.41 35.48 40.48
CA ILE A 532 -0.33 34.92 41.84
C ILE A 532 1.13 34.53 42.06
N GLU A 533 1.77 35.05 43.10
CA GLU A 533 3.23 34.93 43.32
C GLU A 533 3.65 33.46 43.50
N GLU A 534 2.82 32.67 44.17
CA GLU A 534 3.02 31.24 44.38
C GLU A 534 3.10 30.43 43.08
N HIS A 535 2.54 30.95 41.98
CA HIS A 535 2.51 30.27 40.68
C HIS A 535 3.72 30.60 39.80
N ASN A 536 4.53 31.59 40.17
CA ASN A 536 5.65 32.06 39.34
C ASN A 536 6.69 30.95 39.09
N ASN A 537 6.86 30.03 40.04
CA ASN A 537 7.91 29.02 39.99
C ASN A 537 7.48 27.70 39.30
N TYR A 538 6.20 27.54 38.94
CA TYR A 538 5.66 26.25 38.49
C TYR A 538 6.36 25.66 37.26
N ALA A 539 6.72 26.48 36.27
CA ALA A 539 7.45 26.00 35.09
C ALA A 539 8.88 25.55 35.43
N GLN A 540 9.57 26.33 36.28
CA GLN A 540 10.92 25.98 36.74
C GLN A 540 10.92 24.73 37.61
N ASP A 541 9.91 24.54 38.46
CA ASP A 541 9.74 23.34 39.28
C ASP A 541 9.50 22.09 38.43
N PHE A 542 8.72 22.20 37.34
CA PHE A 542 8.55 21.12 36.37
C PHE A 542 9.87 20.79 35.66
N ILE A 543 10.58 21.79 35.15
CA ILE A 543 11.87 21.60 34.46
C ILE A 543 12.90 20.95 35.39
N GLY A 544 12.97 21.39 36.64
CA GLY A 544 13.84 20.79 37.66
C GLY A 544 13.43 19.36 38.03
N ALA A 545 12.14 19.07 38.09
CA ALA A 545 11.65 17.70 38.31
C ALA A 545 12.00 16.77 37.15
N CYS A 546 12.05 17.26 35.90
CA CYS A 546 12.50 16.46 34.76
C CYS A 546 13.94 15.95 34.96
N GLU A 547 14.83 16.85 35.36
CA GLU A 547 16.23 16.53 35.66
C GLU A 547 16.34 15.51 36.80
N ASP A 548 15.54 15.68 37.86
CA ASP A 548 15.53 14.77 39.01
C ASP A 548 15.02 13.37 38.65
N ILE A 549 13.94 13.28 37.86
CA ILE A 549 13.38 12.02 37.40
C ILE A 549 14.39 11.27 36.54
N LYS A 550 15.01 11.91 35.54
CA LYS A 550 16.02 11.26 34.69
C LYS A 550 17.25 10.80 35.46
N ARG A 551 17.64 11.53 36.51
CA ARG A 551 18.78 11.17 37.35
C ARG A 551 18.48 10.00 38.28
N GLU A 552 17.27 9.91 38.82
CA GLU A 552 16.95 9.00 39.92
C GLU A 552 16.11 7.78 39.52
N LEU A 553 15.34 7.87 38.43
CA LEU A 553 14.35 6.87 38.01
C LEU A 553 14.74 6.35 36.61
N PRO A 554 15.65 5.35 36.53
CA PRO A 554 16.21 4.92 35.25
C PRO A 554 15.13 4.36 34.31
N HIS A 555 15.30 4.63 33.02
CA HIS A 555 14.40 4.26 31.90
C HIS A 555 13.01 4.90 31.89
N ALA A 556 12.56 5.52 32.99
CA ALA A 556 11.29 6.22 33.00
C ALA A 556 11.30 7.40 32.01
N LEU A 557 10.16 7.59 31.35
CA LEU A 557 9.93 8.71 30.45
C LEU A 557 9.18 9.83 31.16
N ILE A 558 9.20 11.02 30.58
CA ILE A 558 8.52 12.20 31.09
C ILE A 558 7.63 12.80 30.01
N SER A 559 6.38 13.08 30.38
CA SER A 559 5.38 13.77 29.57
C SER A 559 4.72 14.91 30.34
N GLY A 560 3.86 15.66 29.66
CA GLY A 560 2.97 16.64 30.27
C GLY A 560 2.09 17.35 29.25
N GLY A 561 0.95 17.86 29.71
CA GLY A 561 0.07 18.74 28.94
C GLY A 561 0.69 20.12 28.71
N VAL A 562 1.42 20.31 27.61
CA VAL A 562 2.18 21.53 27.32
C VAL A 562 1.25 22.74 27.22
N SER A 563 0.06 22.56 26.64
CA SER A 563 -0.95 23.61 26.55
C SER A 563 -1.40 24.22 27.89
N ASN A 564 -1.16 23.54 29.02
CA ASN A 564 -1.50 24.05 30.35
C ASN A 564 -0.61 25.21 30.80
N VAL A 565 0.67 25.25 30.36
CA VAL A 565 1.61 26.30 30.80
C VAL A 565 1.15 27.69 30.38
N SER A 566 0.49 27.81 29.22
CA SER A 566 0.06 29.08 28.62
C SER A 566 -1.43 29.40 28.83
N PHE A 567 -2.09 28.72 29.76
CA PHE A 567 -3.54 28.86 29.99
C PHE A 567 -3.97 30.30 30.30
N SER A 568 -3.13 31.07 30.99
CA SER A 568 -3.35 32.50 31.31
C SER A 568 -3.53 33.39 30.08
N PHE A 569 -3.11 32.94 28.89
CA PHE A 569 -3.12 33.70 27.64
C PHE A 569 -4.09 33.15 26.58
N ARG A 570 -5.12 32.40 26.98
CA ARG A 570 -6.16 31.89 26.08
C ARG A 570 -6.75 33.00 25.18
N GLY A 571 -6.79 32.75 23.87
CA GLY A 571 -7.24 33.70 22.85
C GLY A 571 -6.12 34.58 22.26
N ASN A 572 -4.87 34.40 22.67
CA ASN A 572 -3.69 35.02 22.08
C ASN A 572 -2.70 33.95 21.61
N ASP A 573 -3.00 33.30 20.49
CA ASP A 573 -2.26 32.13 20.01
C ASP A 573 -0.77 32.43 19.72
N PRO A 574 -0.37 33.57 19.12
CA PRO A 574 1.06 33.87 18.92
C PRO A 574 1.87 33.89 20.23
N VAL A 575 1.29 34.40 21.32
CA VAL A 575 1.94 34.39 22.64
C VAL A 575 1.97 32.97 23.22
N ARG A 576 0.90 32.21 23.07
CA ARG A 576 0.84 30.83 23.57
C ARG A 576 1.87 29.93 22.89
N GLU A 577 1.99 30.02 21.57
CA GLU A 577 2.97 29.28 20.77
C GLU A 577 4.41 29.63 21.17
N ALA A 578 4.69 30.92 21.43
CA ALA A 578 5.99 31.35 21.94
C ALA A 578 6.29 30.77 23.34
N ILE A 579 5.31 30.75 24.24
CA ILE A 579 5.46 30.13 25.57
C ILE A 579 5.71 28.63 25.44
N HIS A 580 4.99 27.93 24.56
CA HIS A 580 5.18 26.49 24.32
C HIS A 580 6.59 26.19 23.81
N ALA A 581 7.06 26.93 22.80
CA ALA A 581 8.38 26.74 22.21
C ALA A 581 9.53 26.95 23.22
N VAL A 582 9.47 28.03 24.01
CA VAL A 582 10.47 28.30 25.06
C VAL A 582 10.41 27.27 26.18
N PHE A 583 9.21 26.93 26.65
CA PHE A 583 9.05 25.91 27.70
C PHE A 583 9.62 24.56 27.26
N LEU A 584 9.25 24.08 26.06
CA LEU A 584 9.75 22.82 25.50
C LEU A 584 11.26 22.84 25.31
N TYR A 585 11.83 23.94 24.81
CA TYR A 585 13.28 24.06 24.66
C TYR A 585 14.05 23.78 25.97
N TYR A 586 13.58 24.33 27.09
CA TYR A 586 14.22 24.07 28.39
C TYR A 586 13.83 22.71 28.98
N ALA A 587 12.57 22.28 28.86
CA ALA A 587 12.12 21.00 29.40
C ALA A 587 12.82 19.81 28.70
N ILE A 588 12.92 19.83 27.37
CA ILE A 588 13.59 18.78 26.57
C ILE A 588 15.07 18.67 26.97
N ARG A 589 15.76 19.81 27.13
CA ARG A 589 17.17 19.83 27.58
C ARG A 589 17.37 19.27 28.98
N ASN A 590 16.35 19.31 29.82
CA ASN A 590 16.36 18.72 31.16
C ASN A 590 15.75 17.32 31.20
N GLY A 591 15.46 16.72 30.04
CA GLY A 591 15.10 15.32 29.92
C GLY A 591 13.63 15.03 29.66
N MET A 592 12.79 16.01 29.29
CA MET A 592 11.43 15.74 28.83
C MET A 592 11.44 15.00 27.48
N ASP A 593 10.83 13.81 27.43
CA ASP A 593 10.91 12.91 26.25
C ASP A 593 9.76 13.13 25.27
N MET A 594 8.58 13.44 25.78
CA MET A 594 7.36 13.61 24.99
C MET A 594 6.45 14.66 25.60
N GLY A 595 5.44 15.12 24.87
CA GLY A 595 4.46 16.04 25.41
C GLY A 595 3.17 16.07 24.62
N ILE A 596 2.07 16.36 25.33
CA ILE A 596 0.74 16.54 24.73
C ILE A 596 0.67 17.98 24.23
N VAL A 597 0.71 18.11 22.90
CA VAL A 597 0.92 19.36 22.15
C VAL A 597 -0.01 19.44 20.95
N ASN A 598 -0.21 20.66 20.44
CA ASN A 598 -0.73 20.85 19.10
C ASN A 598 0.42 20.76 18.08
N ALA A 599 0.61 19.57 17.50
CA ALA A 599 1.73 19.27 16.60
C ALA A 599 1.89 20.27 15.43
N GLY A 600 0.78 20.81 14.91
CA GLY A 600 0.81 21.79 13.80
C GLY A 600 1.08 23.24 14.20
N GLN A 601 1.22 23.57 15.48
CA GLN A 601 1.38 24.94 16.01
C GLN A 601 2.63 25.12 16.89
N LEU A 602 3.65 24.28 16.71
CA LEU A 602 4.92 24.45 17.43
C LEU A 602 5.82 25.45 16.70
N ALA A 603 5.96 26.65 17.27
CA ALA A 603 6.91 27.64 16.77
C ALA A 603 8.36 27.17 16.99
N ILE A 604 9.25 27.52 16.07
CA ILE A 604 10.69 27.25 16.20
C ILE A 604 11.28 28.30 17.14
N TYR A 605 11.97 27.86 18.20
CA TYR A 605 12.53 28.74 19.24
C TYR A 605 13.41 29.87 18.66
N ASP A 606 14.23 29.56 17.65
CA ASP A 606 15.15 30.52 17.01
C ASP A 606 14.45 31.56 16.12
N ASP A 607 13.23 31.26 15.66
CA ASP A 607 12.43 32.15 14.80
C ASP A 607 11.56 33.13 15.61
N LEU A 608 11.51 32.97 16.94
CA LEU A 608 10.73 33.86 17.81
C LEU A 608 11.35 35.26 17.84
N PRO A 609 10.53 36.34 17.76
CA PRO A 609 11.00 37.70 17.96
C PRO A 609 11.73 37.85 19.31
N ALA A 610 12.96 38.39 19.29
CA ALA A 610 13.81 38.45 20.48
C ALA A 610 13.14 39.09 21.71
N GLU A 611 12.37 40.17 21.53
CA GLU A 611 11.65 40.84 22.64
C GLU A 611 10.60 39.91 23.29
N LEU A 612 9.89 39.11 22.48
CA LEU A 612 8.89 38.15 22.94
C LEU A 612 9.55 36.93 23.59
N ARG A 613 10.57 36.37 22.94
CA ARG A 613 11.33 35.24 23.46
C ARG A 613 11.94 35.55 24.83
N ASP A 614 12.62 36.68 24.97
CA ASP A 614 13.30 37.04 26.22
C ASP A 614 12.29 37.28 27.37
N ALA A 615 11.12 37.88 27.07
CA ALA A 615 10.06 38.06 28.06
C ALA A 615 9.42 36.73 28.49
N VAL A 616 9.21 35.81 27.54
CA VAL A 616 8.73 34.46 27.84
C VAL A 616 9.75 33.68 28.67
N GLU A 617 11.04 33.78 28.36
CA GLU A 617 12.09 33.16 29.16
C GLU A 617 12.15 33.68 30.59
N ASP A 618 11.95 34.99 30.79
CA ASP A 618 11.90 35.59 32.13
C ASP A 618 10.77 34.97 32.98
N VAL A 619 9.63 34.68 32.36
CA VAL A 619 8.48 34.00 33.01
C VAL A 619 8.77 32.51 33.24
N ILE A 620 9.24 31.76 32.22
CA ILE A 620 9.45 30.31 32.32
C ILE A 620 10.55 29.95 33.32
N LEU A 621 11.62 30.73 33.37
CA LEU A 621 12.78 30.50 34.25
C LEU A 621 12.70 31.29 35.56
N ASN A 622 11.62 32.04 35.78
CA ASN A 622 11.41 32.89 36.96
C ASN A 622 12.65 33.77 37.28
N ARG A 623 13.23 34.43 36.27
CA ARG A 623 14.53 35.15 36.41
C ARG A 623 14.40 36.49 37.14
N ARG A 624 13.18 37.02 37.22
CA ARG A 624 12.90 38.40 37.64
C ARG A 624 11.54 38.53 38.31
N ASP A 625 11.44 39.41 39.29
CA ASP A 625 10.19 39.67 40.03
C ASP A 625 9.12 40.36 39.16
N ASP A 626 9.53 41.14 38.14
CA ASP A 626 8.64 41.89 37.24
C ASP A 626 8.24 41.13 35.96
N ALA A 627 8.57 39.83 35.85
CA ALA A 627 8.41 39.05 34.63
C ALA A 627 6.94 38.94 34.17
N THR A 628 6.01 38.70 35.10
CA THR A 628 4.57 38.55 34.80
C THR A 628 3.96 39.85 34.27
N GLU A 629 4.26 40.99 34.89
CA GLU A 629 3.74 42.30 34.46
C GLU A 629 4.23 42.64 33.06
N ARG A 630 5.53 42.46 32.80
CA ARG A 630 6.14 42.69 31.49
C ARG A 630 5.55 41.80 30.40
N MET A 631 5.26 40.53 30.71
CA MET A 631 4.68 39.61 29.76
C MET A 631 3.23 39.97 29.40
N LEU A 632 2.44 40.40 30.39
CA LEU A 632 1.07 40.86 30.17
C LEU A 632 1.03 42.13 29.30
N ASP A 633 1.90 43.10 29.58
CA ASP A 633 2.03 44.33 28.78
C ASP A 633 2.42 44.03 27.32
N LEU A 634 3.34 43.06 27.13
CA LEU A 634 3.75 42.66 25.79
C LEU A 634 2.65 41.89 25.06
N ALA A 635 1.89 41.04 25.76
CA ALA A 635 0.83 40.23 25.17
C ALA A 635 -0.29 41.06 24.53
N GLU A 636 -0.62 42.24 25.06
CA GLU A 636 -1.63 43.13 24.46
C GLU A 636 -1.23 43.59 23.05
N LYS A 637 0.08 43.72 22.74
CA LYS A 637 0.56 44.09 21.40
C LYS A 637 0.22 43.03 20.34
N TYR A 638 -0.01 41.78 20.74
CA TYR A 638 -0.23 40.63 19.85
C TYR A 638 -1.71 40.18 19.79
N ARG A 639 -2.63 40.88 20.44
CA ARG A 639 -4.05 40.52 20.51
C ARG A 639 -4.85 41.14 19.35
N GLY A 640 -5.29 40.35 18.36
CA GLY A 640 -6.33 40.79 17.39
C GLY A 640 -6.13 40.53 15.89
N SER A 641 -5.11 39.80 15.44
CA SER A 641 -4.95 39.44 14.03
C SER A 641 -5.92 38.32 13.61
N LYS A 642 -7.19 38.65 13.32
CA LYS A 642 -8.19 37.71 12.78
C LYS A 642 -8.08 37.53 11.26
N SER A 643 -8.32 36.30 10.83
CA SER A 643 -7.93 35.64 9.59
C SER A 643 -8.88 35.77 8.37
N ASP A 644 -9.91 36.64 8.40
CA ASP A 644 -10.96 36.63 7.35
C ASP A 644 -10.86 37.75 6.29
N GLU A 645 -9.92 38.71 6.40
CA GLU A 645 -9.64 39.67 5.31
C GLU A 645 -8.63 39.15 4.26
N ALA A 646 -7.99 38.00 4.53
CA ALA A 646 -6.89 37.49 3.71
C ALA A 646 -7.30 37.15 2.27
N ALA A 647 -8.52 36.70 2.00
CA ALA A 647 -8.88 36.20 0.67
C ALA A 647 -9.09 37.30 -0.40
N ASN A 648 -9.49 38.52 -0.01
CA ASN A 648 -9.64 39.65 -0.94
C ASN A 648 -8.48 40.66 -0.86
N VAL A 649 -7.74 40.69 0.26
CA VAL A 649 -6.49 41.47 0.36
C VAL A 649 -5.33 40.76 -0.36
N GLN A 650 -5.32 39.42 -0.44
CA GLN A 650 -4.27 38.66 -1.12
C GLN A 650 -4.13 38.91 -2.62
N GLN A 651 -5.10 39.50 -3.33
CA GLN A 651 -4.87 39.93 -4.72
C GLN A 651 -4.09 41.26 -4.81
N ALA A 652 -4.20 42.13 -3.81
CA ALA A 652 -3.52 43.43 -3.75
C ALA A 652 -2.21 43.40 -2.94
N GLU A 653 -2.07 42.49 -1.98
CA GLU A 653 -0.94 42.46 -1.03
C GLU A 653 0.35 41.94 -1.67
N TRP A 654 0.31 40.83 -2.42
CA TRP A 654 1.53 40.28 -3.06
C TRP A 654 2.12 41.19 -4.14
N ARG A 655 1.29 42.01 -4.79
CA ARG A 655 1.75 43.00 -5.77
C ARG A 655 2.62 44.10 -5.14
N SER A 656 2.51 44.30 -3.83
CA SER A 656 3.36 45.24 -3.08
C SER A 656 4.66 44.62 -2.56
N TRP A 657 4.86 43.31 -2.73
CA TRP A 657 6.08 42.63 -2.32
C TRP A 657 7.26 42.96 -3.25
N ASP A 658 8.46 42.64 -2.78
CA ASP A 658 9.68 42.68 -3.59
C ASP A 658 9.51 41.85 -4.87
N VAL A 659 10.08 42.32 -5.98
CA VAL A 659 9.94 41.68 -7.29
C VAL A 659 10.42 40.23 -7.30
N LYS A 660 11.44 39.88 -6.50
CA LYS A 660 11.91 38.50 -6.37
C LYS A 660 10.85 37.60 -5.73
N LYS A 661 10.24 38.04 -4.62
CA LYS A 661 9.16 37.33 -3.94
C LYS A 661 7.89 37.24 -4.79
N ARG A 662 7.60 38.25 -5.62
CA ARG A 662 6.49 38.21 -6.58
C ARG A 662 6.70 37.15 -7.64
N LEU A 663 7.90 37.04 -8.19
CA LEU A 663 8.26 36.00 -9.17
C LEU A 663 8.20 34.59 -8.55
N GLU A 664 8.75 34.41 -7.35
CA GLU A 664 8.70 33.16 -6.61
C GLU A 664 7.25 32.71 -6.33
N TYR A 665 6.42 33.63 -5.81
CA TYR A 665 5.00 33.37 -5.56
C TYR A 665 4.22 33.07 -6.85
N SER A 666 4.50 33.81 -7.93
CA SER A 666 3.85 33.60 -9.23
C SER A 666 4.19 32.25 -9.83
N LEU A 667 5.42 31.76 -9.62
CA LEU A 667 5.83 30.40 -10.00
C LEU A 667 5.08 29.35 -9.20
N VAL A 668 5.10 29.41 -7.86
CA VAL A 668 4.44 28.42 -7.00
C VAL A 668 2.92 28.36 -7.25
N LYS A 669 2.28 29.50 -7.54
CA LYS A 669 0.84 29.57 -7.82
C LYS A 669 0.46 29.42 -9.31
N GLY A 670 1.43 29.39 -10.22
CA GLY A 670 1.20 29.27 -11.66
C GLY A 670 0.49 30.48 -12.29
N ILE A 671 0.83 31.70 -11.84
CA ILE A 671 0.23 32.97 -12.28
C ILE A 671 1.03 33.55 -13.46
N THR A 672 0.39 33.66 -14.64
CA THR A 672 1.03 34.18 -15.86
C THR A 672 0.72 35.66 -16.15
N GLU A 673 -0.30 36.25 -15.52
CA GLU A 673 -0.82 37.56 -15.90
C GLU A 673 0.20 38.72 -15.76
N PHE A 674 1.13 38.62 -14.80
CA PHE A 674 2.14 39.64 -14.52
C PHE A 674 3.58 39.19 -14.79
N ILE A 675 3.78 37.99 -15.35
CA ILE A 675 5.10 37.36 -15.40
C ILE A 675 6.11 38.16 -16.23
N GLU A 676 5.71 38.70 -17.39
CA GLU A 676 6.60 39.52 -18.22
C GLU A 676 7.02 40.83 -17.52
N LEU A 677 6.07 41.52 -16.88
CA LEU A 677 6.32 42.77 -16.17
C LEU A 677 7.24 42.55 -14.96
N ASP A 678 6.98 41.51 -14.18
CA ASP A 678 7.76 41.19 -12.99
C ASP A 678 9.16 40.69 -13.37
N THR A 679 9.29 39.95 -14.48
CA THR A 679 10.58 39.48 -15.01
C THR A 679 11.42 40.65 -15.53
N GLU A 680 10.83 41.62 -16.24
CA GLU A 680 11.55 42.82 -16.69
C GLU A 680 11.99 43.71 -15.52
N GLU A 681 11.12 43.90 -14.52
CA GLU A 681 11.46 44.66 -13.33
C GLU A 681 12.64 44.00 -12.57
N ALA A 682 12.61 42.66 -12.42
CA ALA A 682 13.72 41.92 -11.82
C ALA A 682 15.00 41.99 -12.66
N ARG A 683 14.89 41.95 -14.00
CA ARG A 683 16.03 42.07 -14.93
C ARG A 683 16.71 43.42 -14.84
N GLN A 684 15.96 44.50 -14.64
CA GLN A 684 16.52 45.85 -14.46
C GLN A 684 17.25 46.00 -13.13
N GLN A 685 16.83 45.27 -12.10
CA GLN A 685 17.45 45.27 -10.77
C GLN A 685 18.63 44.28 -10.65
N ALA A 686 18.67 43.27 -11.51
CA ALA A 686 19.75 42.32 -11.60
C ALA A 686 20.97 42.91 -12.34
N SER A 687 22.18 42.54 -11.90
CA SER A 687 23.40 43.03 -12.55
C SER A 687 23.63 42.34 -13.90
N ARG A 688 23.11 41.11 -14.04
CA ARG A 688 23.14 40.31 -15.26
C ARG A 688 21.77 39.65 -15.51
N PRO A 689 21.31 39.57 -16.77
CA PRO A 689 20.01 38.95 -17.08
C PRO A 689 19.84 37.52 -16.56
N ILE A 690 20.93 36.74 -16.51
CA ILE A 690 20.91 35.36 -16.03
C ILE A 690 20.61 35.24 -14.52
N GLU A 691 20.90 36.27 -13.72
CA GLU A 691 20.67 36.27 -12.27
C GLU A 691 19.18 36.26 -11.90
N VAL A 692 18.29 36.61 -12.84
CA VAL A 692 16.83 36.46 -12.65
C VAL A 692 16.43 34.99 -12.75
N ILE A 693 17.10 34.22 -13.62
CA ILE A 693 16.89 32.78 -13.77
C ILE A 693 17.48 32.06 -12.56
N GLU A 694 18.77 32.24 -12.30
CA GLU A 694 19.49 31.56 -11.21
C GLU A 694 19.07 31.99 -9.80
N GLY A 695 18.36 33.12 -9.67
CA GLY A 695 17.80 33.60 -8.41
C GLY A 695 16.29 33.30 -8.28
N PRO A 696 15.42 34.32 -8.39
CA PRO A 696 14.01 34.20 -8.00
C PRO A 696 13.21 33.14 -8.78
N LEU A 697 13.55 32.88 -10.05
CA LEU A 697 12.88 31.84 -10.83
C LEU A 697 13.29 30.43 -10.36
N MET A 698 14.59 30.19 -10.15
CA MET A 698 15.06 28.91 -9.64
C MET A 698 14.63 28.66 -8.19
N ASP A 699 14.64 29.68 -7.33
CA ASP A 699 14.14 29.58 -5.95
C ASP A 699 12.66 29.15 -5.94
N GLY A 700 11.83 29.76 -6.78
CA GLY A 700 10.41 29.37 -6.92
C GLY A 700 10.24 27.94 -7.44
N MET A 701 11.09 27.48 -8.35
CA MET A 701 11.04 26.12 -8.87
C MET A 701 11.54 25.06 -7.87
N ASN A 702 12.51 25.39 -7.02
CA ASN A 702 12.93 24.51 -5.93
C ASN A 702 11.78 24.27 -4.95
N VAL A 703 11.04 25.31 -4.58
CA VAL A 703 9.84 25.18 -3.73
C VAL A 703 8.77 24.30 -4.39
N VAL A 704 8.55 24.44 -5.71
CA VAL A 704 7.64 23.56 -6.47
C VAL A 704 8.13 22.10 -6.44
N GLY A 705 9.43 21.88 -6.58
CA GLY A 705 10.06 20.56 -6.49
C GLY A 705 9.90 19.91 -5.12
N ASP A 706 10.16 20.66 -4.05
CA ASP A 706 10.02 20.20 -2.66
C ASP A 706 8.56 19.85 -2.34
N LEU A 707 7.61 20.73 -2.69
CA LEU A 707 6.18 20.48 -2.49
C LEU A 707 5.68 19.27 -3.30
N PHE A 708 6.20 19.05 -4.51
CA PHE A 708 5.88 17.88 -5.31
C PHE A 708 6.48 16.59 -4.73
N GLY A 709 7.71 16.65 -4.21
CA GLY A 709 8.38 15.53 -3.54
C GLY A 709 7.71 15.13 -2.23
N GLU A 710 7.16 16.10 -1.48
CA GLU A 710 6.39 15.90 -0.25
C GLU A 710 4.93 15.49 -0.50
N GLY A 711 4.47 15.43 -1.76
CA GLY A 711 3.09 15.11 -2.12
C GLY A 711 2.07 16.23 -1.81
N LYS A 712 2.54 17.46 -1.55
CA LYS A 712 1.71 18.65 -1.28
C LYS A 712 1.33 19.44 -2.54
N MET A 713 2.01 19.18 -3.66
CA MET A 713 1.73 19.74 -4.98
C MET A 713 1.63 18.61 -6.00
N PHE A 714 0.73 18.73 -6.97
CA PHE A 714 0.45 17.67 -7.93
C PHE A 714 0.85 18.07 -9.35
N LEU A 715 0.96 17.09 -10.24
CA LEU A 715 1.46 17.31 -11.59
C LEU A 715 0.75 18.44 -12.36
N PRO A 716 -0.59 18.62 -12.29
CA PRO A 716 -1.25 19.76 -12.95
C PRO A 716 -0.67 21.12 -12.53
N GLN A 717 -0.37 21.28 -11.24
CA GLN A 717 0.17 22.51 -10.69
C GLN A 717 1.64 22.67 -11.09
N VAL A 718 2.43 21.60 -11.06
CA VAL A 718 3.84 21.61 -11.50
C VAL A 718 3.96 22.05 -12.96
N VAL A 719 3.11 21.51 -13.85
CA VAL A 719 3.10 21.91 -15.27
C VAL A 719 2.67 23.37 -15.42
N LYS A 720 1.75 23.86 -14.60
CA LYS A 720 1.32 25.26 -14.59
C LYS A 720 2.43 26.20 -14.12
N SER A 721 3.24 25.80 -13.14
CA SER A 721 4.44 26.52 -12.69
C SER A 721 5.52 26.54 -13.77
N ALA A 722 5.75 25.41 -14.46
CA ALA A 722 6.69 25.33 -15.57
C ALA A 722 6.37 26.31 -16.70
N ARG A 723 5.07 26.52 -17.00
CA ARG A 723 4.62 27.51 -17.98
C ARG A 723 5.05 28.93 -17.61
N VAL A 724 4.87 29.31 -16.34
CA VAL A 724 5.30 30.63 -15.82
C VAL A 724 6.82 30.78 -15.96
N MET A 725 7.58 29.72 -15.65
CA MET A 725 9.04 29.69 -15.82
C MET A 725 9.45 29.90 -17.28
N LYS A 726 8.87 29.12 -18.22
CA LYS A 726 9.21 29.23 -19.66
C LYS A 726 8.89 30.60 -20.23
N GLN A 727 7.74 31.20 -19.89
CA GLN A 727 7.39 32.54 -20.34
C GLN A 727 8.37 33.60 -19.82
N ALA A 728 8.80 33.49 -18.56
CA ALA A 728 9.83 34.38 -18.01
C ALA A 728 11.19 34.22 -18.72
N VAL A 729 11.62 32.98 -18.97
CA VAL A 729 12.90 32.70 -19.66
C VAL A 729 12.86 33.17 -21.12
N ALA A 730 11.76 32.91 -21.84
CA ALA A 730 11.56 33.35 -23.22
C ALA A 730 11.61 34.90 -23.34
N TYR A 731 11.12 35.61 -22.33
CA TYR A 731 11.26 37.06 -22.26
C TYR A 731 12.72 37.52 -22.08
N LEU A 732 13.52 36.75 -21.32
CA LEU A 732 14.92 37.07 -21.03
C LEU A 732 15.90 36.66 -22.15
N GLU A 733 15.54 35.72 -23.02
CA GLU A 733 16.39 35.20 -24.12
C GLU A 733 17.12 36.29 -24.93
N PRO A 734 16.44 37.33 -25.46
CA PRO A 734 17.10 38.37 -26.25
C PRO A 734 18.18 39.14 -25.48
N TYR A 735 18.02 39.24 -24.14
CA TYR A 735 18.95 39.94 -23.26
C TYR A 735 20.15 39.06 -22.88
N ILE A 736 19.93 37.76 -22.71
CA ILE A 736 20.97 36.77 -22.41
C ILE A 736 21.86 36.53 -23.64
N GLU A 737 21.29 36.39 -24.83
CA GLU A 737 22.07 36.26 -26.07
C GLU A 737 22.95 37.50 -26.32
N ALA A 738 22.45 38.69 -25.98
CA ALA A 738 23.20 39.94 -26.08
C ALA A 738 24.33 40.05 -25.03
N SER A 739 24.17 39.46 -23.84
CA SER A 739 25.21 39.47 -22.78
C SER A 739 26.30 38.42 -23.01
N LYS A 740 26.08 37.44 -23.91
CA LYS A 740 26.98 36.31 -24.21
C LYS A 740 27.29 35.41 -23.01
N GLU A 741 26.47 35.43 -21.97
CA GLU A 741 26.60 34.53 -20.82
C GLU A 741 25.79 33.25 -21.05
N LYS A 742 26.36 32.10 -20.68
CA LYS A 742 25.66 30.80 -20.69
C LYS A 742 25.42 30.38 -19.24
N GLY A 743 24.16 30.20 -18.84
CA GLY A 743 23.81 29.60 -17.55
C GLY A 743 24.26 28.14 -17.45
N SER A 744 24.33 27.61 -16.23
CA SER A 744 24.64 26.20 -15.95
C SER A 744 23.37 25.40 -15.64
N SER A 745 23.14 24.30 -16.37
CA SER A 745 22.11 23.30 -16.05
C SER A 745 22.68 22.16 -15.20
N ASN A 746 21.81 21.42 -14.50
CA ASN A 746 22.18 20.24 -13.72
C ASN A 746 22.60 19.05 -14.61
N GLY A 747 22.32 19.12 -15.91
CA GLY A 747 22.65 18.11 -16.91
C GLY A 747 21.78 18.27 -18.15
N LYS A 748 22.20 17.63 -19.24
CA LYS A 748 21.52 17.66 -20.54
C LYS A 748 21.03 16.27 -20.92
N MET A 749 19.75 16.17 -21.26
CA MET A 749 19.12 14.90 -21.63
C MET A 749 18.48 14.98 -23.02
N VAL A 750 18.80 14.00 -23.86
CA VAL A 750 18.06 13.77 -25.11
C VAL A 750 16.92 12.81 -24.81
N ILE A 751 15.68 13.22 -25.06
CA ILE A 751 14.49 12.38 -24.87
C ILE A 751 13.78 12.16 -26.20
N ALA A 752 13.33 10.94 -26.47
CA ALA A 752 12.68 10.59 -27.73
C ALA A 752 11.68 9.45 -27.56
N THR A 753 10.56 9.52 -28.28
CA THR A 753 9.71 8.34 -28.50
C THR A 753 10.31 7.54 -29.66
N VAL A 754 10.55 6.25 -29.42
CA VAL A 754 11.31 5.37 -30.33
C VAL A 754 10.62 5.19 -31.69
N LYS A 755 11.38 4.69 -32.67
CA LYS A 755 10.91 4.51 -34.05
C LYS A 755 9.59 3.75 -34.10
N GLY A 756 8.67 4.25 -34.93
CA GLY A 756 7.35 3.65 -35.16
C GLY A 756 6.30 4.02 -34.12
N ASP A 757 6.69 4.46 -32.94
CA ASP A 757 5.76 4.87 -31.89
C ASP A 757 5.46 6.38 -31.97
N VAL A 758 4.20 6.75 -31.76
CA VAL A 758 3.69 8.12 -31.91
C VAL A 758 3.26 8.75 -30.60
N HIS A 759 3.26 7.99 -29.50
CA HIS A 759 2.70 8.47 -28.24
C HIS A 759 3.75 9.23 -27.43
N ASP A 760 3.39 10.42 -26.95
CA ASP A 760 4.34 11.34 -26.32
C ASP A 760 3.83 12.03 -25.05
N ILE A 761 2.60 11.79 -24.59
CA ILE A 761 2.05 12.46 -23.40
C ILE A 761 2.96 12.24 -22.17
N GLY A 762 3.27 10.98 -21.85
CA GLY A 762 4.16 10.65 -20.72
C GLY A 762 5.57 11.20 -20.89
N LYS A 763 6.10 11.21 -22.12
CA LYS A 763 7.40 11.81 -22.46
C LYS A 763 7.40 13.31 -22.18
N ASN A 764 6.36 14.01 -22.60
CA ASN A 764 6.22 15.45 -22.44
C ASN A 764 6.13 15.81 -20.96
N ILE A 765 5.40 15.01 -20.17
CA ILE A 765 5.35 15.14 -18.70
C ILE A 765 6.75 15.00 -18.08
N VAL A 766 7.51 13.96 -18.44
CA VAL A 766 8.90 13.76 -17.95
C VAL A 766 9.79 14.95 -18.34
N GLY A 767 9.68 15.42 -19.59
CA GLY A 767 10.44 16.57 -20.08
C GLY A 767 10.16 17.82 -19.25
N VAL A 768 8.89 18.14 -19.00
CA VAL A 768 8.50 19.30 -18.19
C VAL A 768 8.99 19.15 -16.74
N VAL A 769 8.79 17.98 -16.11
CA VAL A 769 9.24 17.75 -14.72
C VAL A 769 10.76 17.86 -14.57
N LEU A 770 11.54 17.40 -15.55
CA LEU A 770 13.00 17.57 -15.54
C LEU A 770 13.41 19.02 -15.81
N GLN A 771 12.74 19.73 -16.73
CA GLN A 771 12.96 21.17 -16.91
C GLN A 771 12.69 21.95 -15.61
N CYS A 772 11.68 21.54 -14.84
CA CYS A 772 11.41 22.11 -13.51
C CYS A 772 12.55 21.93 -12.50
N ASN A 773 13.44 20.95 -12.72
CA ASN A 773 14.59 20.65 -11.87
C ASN A 773 15.91 21.11 -12.50
N ASN A 774 15.86 22.13 -13.37
CA ASN A 774 17.01 22.75 -14.03
C ASN A 774 17.83 21.81 -14.95
N TYR A 775 17.16 20.85 -15.61
CA TYR A 775 17.78 20.04 -16.66
C TYR A 775 17.48 20.61 -18.05
N GLU A 776 18.45 20.54 -18.95
CA GLU A 776 18.26 20.88 -20.37
C GLU A 776 17.69 19.66 -21.10
N ILE A 777 16.44 19.75 -21.57
CA ILE A 777 15.74 18.67 -22.26
C ILE A 777 15.69 18.94 -23.76
N ILE A 778 16.26 18.02 -24.55
CA ILE A 778 16.19 18.03 -26.01
C ILE A 778 15.25 16.92 -26.45
N ASP A 779 14.00 17.32 -26.71
CA ASP A 779 12.96 16.41 -27.19
C ASP A 779 13.03 16.26 -28.72
N LEU A 780 13.31 15.05 -29.19
CA LEU A 780 13.38 14.75 -30.62
C LEU A 780 12.01 14.44 -31.24
N GLY A 781 10.96 14.40 -30.43
CA GLY A 781 9.60 14.08 -30.83
C GLY A 781 9.36 12.57 -30.87
N VAL A 782 8.57 12.14 -31.85
CA VAL A 782 8.08 10.77 -32.00
C VAL A 782 8.56 10.11 -33.27
N MET A 783 8.46 8.78 -33.33
CA MET A 783 8.96 7.95 -34.42
C MET A 783 10.45 8.18 -34.74
N VAL A 784 11.27 8.45 -33.71
CA VAL A 784 12.66 8.88 -33.92
C VAL A 784 13.56 7.65 -34.15
N PRO A 785 14.30 7.57 -35.27
CA PRO A 785 15.25 6.48 -35.50
C PRO A 785 16.41 6.50 -34.50
N ALA A 786 16.91 5.33 -34.11
CA ALA A 786 18.06 5.16 -33.22
C ALA A 786 19.27 6.02 -33.65
N ASP A 787 19.59 6.02 -34.95
CA ASP A 787 20.68 6.82 -35.52
C ASP A 787 20.54 8.32 -35.22
N LYS A 788 19.32 8.87 -35.30
CA LYS A 788 19.08 10.29 -35.03
C LYS A 788 19.23 10.58 -33.54
N ILE A 789 18.70 9.70 -32.67
CA ILE A 789 18.82 9.84 -31.21
C ILE A 789 20.29 9.92 -30.80
N LEU A 790 21.08 8.93 -31.23
CA LEU A 790 22.49 8.83 -30.86
C LEU A 790 23.35 9.92 -31.50
N LYS A 791 23.06 10.26 -32.76
CA LYS A 791 23.75 11.38 -33.43
C LYS A 791 23.50 12.70 -32.70
N THR A 792 22.26 13.02 -32.38
CA THR A 792 21.94 14.25 -31.64
C THR A 792 22.58 14.24 -30.26
N ALA A 793 22.55 13.12 -29.52
CA ALA A 793 23.21 13.00 -28.22
C ALA A 793 24.71 13.36 -28.28
N ARG A 794 25.41 13.01 -29.36
CA ARG A 794 26.81 13.44 -29.59
C ARG A 794 26.93 14.90 -29.98
N GLU A 795 26.09 15.38 -30.89
CA GLU A 795 26.14 16.77 -31.39
C GLU A 795 25.93 17.78 -30.27
N VAL A 796 25.04 17.45 -29.32
CA VAL A 796 24.66 18.35 -28.22
C VAL A 796 25.43 18.08 -26.93
N ASN A 797 26.29 17.05 -26.92
CA ASN A 797 26.98 16.51 -25.74
C ASN A 797 26.00 16.25 -24.59
N ALA A 798 25.04 15.36 -24.80
CA ALA A 798 24.08 14.97 -23.79
C ALA A 798 24.75 14.11 -22.70
N ASP A 799 24.33 14.30 -21.46
CA ASP A 799 24.79 13.54 -20.29
C ASP A 799 23.98 12.26 -20.08
N LEU A 800 22.77 12.16 -20.64
CA LEU A 800 21.91 10.97 -20.61
C LEU A 800 20.93 10.92 -21.79
N ILE A 801 20.42 9.72 -22.10
CA ILE A 801 19.41 9.48 -23.13
C ILE A 801 18.17 8.85 -22.48
N GLY A 802 16.98 9.37 -22.79
CA GLY A 802 15.69 8.77 -22.39
C GLY A 802 14.88 8.29 -23.58
N LEU A 803 14.39 7.06 -23.50
CA LEU A 803 13.52 6.45 -24.50
C LEU A 803 12.11 6.23 -23.95
N SER A 804 11.11 6.61 -24.75
CA SER A 804 9.69 6.42 -24.47
C SER A 804 9.05 5.44 -25.46
N GLY A 805 8.17 4.56 -24.99
CA GLY A 805 7.39 3.64 -25.82
C GLY A 805 6.09 3.17 -25.16
N LEU A 806 5.02 3.08 -25.95
CA LEU A 806 3.67 2.69 -25.53
C LEU A 806 3.26 1.31 -26.06
N ILE A 807 3.70 0.91 -27.27
CA ILE A 807 3.28 -0.35 -27.90
C ILE A 807 4.35 -1.43 -27.77
N THR A 808 3.98 -2.71 -27.91
CA THR A 808 4.92 -3.82 -27.75
C THR A 808 6.08 -3.81 -28.76
N PRO A 809 5.90 -3.41 -30.04
CA PRO A 809 7.03 -3.28 -30.98
C PRO A 809 8.10 -2.25 -30.55
N SER A 810 7.72 -1.27 -29.72
CA SER A 810 8.64 -0.24 -29.23
C SER A 810 9.72 -0.82 -28.30
N LEU A 811 9.45 -1.95 -27.66
CA LEU A 811 10.40 -2.63 -26.78
C LEU A 811 11.63 -3.11 -27.54
N ASP A 812 11.45 -3.65 -28.75
CA ASP A 812 12.55 -4.10 -29.60
C ASP A 812 13.41 -2.92 -30.09
N GLU A 813 12.78 -1.78 -30.40
CA GLU A 813 13.52 -0.57 -30.79
C GLU A 813 14.37 -0.03 -29.62
N MET A 814 13.89 -0.14 -28.38
CA MET A 814 14.70 0.21 -27.19
C MET A 814 15.90 -0.73 -27.02
N VAL A 815 15.72 -2.04 -27.25
CA VAL A 815 16.82 -3.01 -27.26
C VAL A 815 17.82 -2.69 -28.38
N ASN A 816 17.33 -2.31 -29.56
CA ASN A 816 18.16 -1.89 -30.69
C ASN A 816 18.99 -0.64 -30.36
N VAL A 817 18.39 0.37 -29.72
CA VAL A 817 19.14 1.56 -29.27
C VAL A 817 20.23 1.18 -28.27
N ALA A 818 19.96 0.29 -27.30
CA ALA A 818 20.98 -0.18 -26.36
C ALA A 818 22.15 -0.88 -27.06
N LYS A 819 21.87 -1.80 -28.01
CA LYS A 819 22.89 -2.46 -28.84
C LYS A 819 23.71 -1.45 -29.66
N GLU A 820 23.06 -0.42 -30.19
CA GLU A 820 23.72 0.59 -31.00
C GLU A 820 24.55 1.56 -30.14
N MET A 821 24.11 1.87 -28.92
CA MET A 821 24.90 2.61 -27.92
C MET A 821 26.19 1.85 -27.57
N GLU A 822 26.09 0.54 -27.35
CA GLU A 822 27.25 -0.33 -27.11
C GLU A 822 28.19 -0.35 -28.33
N ARG A 823 27.65 -0.59 -29.53
CA ARG A 823 28.42 -0.64 -30.78
C ARG A 823 29.16 0.66 -31.06
N GLN A 824 28.55 1.80 -30.75
CA GLN A 824 29.15 3.12 -30.94
C GLN A 824 30.04 3.57 -29.77
N GLY A 825 30.09 2.82 -28.66
CA GLY A 825 30.91 3.11 -27.50
C GLY A 825 30.42 4.31 -26.67
N PHE A 826 29.10 4.44 -26.47
CA PHE A 826 28.56 5.39 -25.50
C PHE A 826 28.85 4.93 -24.06
N THR A 827 28.95 5.89 -23.15
CA THR A 827 29.14 5.63 -21.70
C THR A 827 28.07 6.29 -20.83
N ILE A 828 27.28 7.19 -21.40
CA ILE A 828 26.22 7.93 -20.70
C ILE A 828 25.04 7.01 -20.34
N PRO A 829 24.28 7.31 -19.26
CA PRO A 829 23.14 6.50 -18.85
C PRO A 829 22.00 6.46 -19.90
N LEU A 830 21.37 5.30 -19.99
CA LEU A 830 20.17 5.03 -20.79
C LEU A 830 18.95 4.85 -19.87
N LEU A 831 17.97 5.75 -19.97
CA LEU A 831 16.71 5.69 -19.25
C LEU A 831 15.62 5.12 -20.14
N ILE A 832 14.86 4.15 -19.61
CA ILE A 832 13.77 3.47 -20.31
C ILE A 832 12.45 3.75 -19.59
N GLY A 833 11.43 4.20 -20.33
CA GLY A 833 10.09 4.45 -19.81
C GLY A 833 8.97 4.30 -20.86
N GLY A 834 7.73 4.39 -20.39
CA GLY A 834 6.51 4.26 -21.19
C GLY A 834 5.69 3.00 -20.87
N ALA A 835 4.45 2.92 -21.36
CA ALA A 835 3.43 2.00 -20.84
C ALA A 835 3.77 0.50 -20.97
N THR A 836 4.46 0.10 -22.04
CA THR A 836 4.87 -1.31 -22.24
C THR A 836 6.17 -1.67 -21.56
N THR A 837 6.91 -0.68 -21.05
CA THR A 837 8.19 -0.91 -20.39
C THR A 837 7.99 -1.38 -18.96
N SER A 838 8.87 -2.27 -18.50
CA SER A 838 8.84 -2.80 -17.14
C SER A 838 10.25 -3.08 -16.65
N LYS A 839 10.40 -3.10 -15.32
CA LYS A 839 11.66 -3.49 -14.67
C LYS A 839 12.17 -4.84 -15.15
N ALA A 840 11.28 -5.82 -15.31
CA ALA A 840 11.63 -7.15 -15.78
C ALA A 840 12.12 -7.14 -17.24
N HIS A 841 11.40 -6.46 -18.14
CA HIS A 841 11.82 -6.36 -19.54
C HIS A 841 13.18 -5.68 -19.68
N THR A 842 13.37 -4.54 -19.00
CA THR A 842 14.64 -3.80 -19.06
C THR A 842 15.80 -4.63 -18.51
N ALA A 843 15.62 -5.30 -17.36
CA ALA A 843 16.64 -6.16 -16.77
C ALA A 843 16.99 -7.38 -17.63
N VAL A 844 16.02 -7.98 -18.33
CA VAL A 844 16.23 -9.22 -19.08
C VAL A 844 16.68 -8.95 -20.52
N LYS A 845 16.14 -7.94 -21.20
CA LYS A 845 16.33 -7.75 -22.65
C LYS A 845 17.09 -6.48 -23.03
N ILE A 846 17.12 -5.43 -22.20
CA ILE A 846 17.78 -4.15 -22.57
C ILE A 846 19.15 -4.02 -21.91
N GLU A 847 19.24 -4.10 -20.58
CA GLU A 847 20.48 -3.84 -19.83
C GLU A 847 21.66 -4.72 -20.29
N GLN A 848 21.40 -6.00 -20.61
CA GLN A 848 22.46 -6.92 -21.06
C GLN A 848 23.08 -6.54 -22.41
N ASN A 849 22.46 -5.64 -23.17
CA ASN A 849 22.94 -5.19 -24.47
C ASN A 849 23.73 -3.88 -24.41
N TYR A 850 23.86 -3.24 -23.24
CA TYR A 850 24.62 -2.00 -23.06
C TYR A 850 25.47 -2.04 -21.78
N SER A 851 26.77 -1.84 -21.93
CA SER A 851 27.74 -1.86 -20.82
C SER A 851 27.61 -0.64 -19.91
N GLY A 852 27.05 0.48 -20.39
CA GLY A 852 26.75 1.66 -19.58
C GLY A 852 25.53 1.49 -18.66
N PRO A 853 25.26 2.48 -17.77
CA PRO A 853 24.10 2.43 -16.88
C PRO A 853 22.78 2.37 -17.67
N THR A 854 21.93 1.38 -17.39
CA THR A 854 20.60 1.26 -18.00
C THR A 854 19.54 1.16 -16.91
N VAL A 855 18.58 2.09 -16.88
CA VAL A 855 17.64 2.20 -15.77
C VAL A 855 16.21 2.35 -16.28
N TYR A 856 15.31 1.51 -15.79
CA TYR A 856 13.86 1.65 -15.94
C TYR A 856 13.29 2.60 -14.88
N VAL A 857 12.47 3.55 -15.32
CA VAL A 857 11.75 4.46 -14.42
C VAL A 857 10.25 4.40 -14.69
N GLN A 858 9.47 4.23 -13.63
CA GLN A 858 8.03 3.96 -13.72
C GLN A 858 7.20 5.21 -14.04
N ASN A 859 7.58 6.38 -13.53
CA ASN A 859 6.84 7.63 -13.69
C ASN A 859 7.75 8.85 -13.57
N ALA A 860 7.25 10.02 -13.99
CA ALA A 860 8.03 11.26 -14.03
C ALA A 860 8.54 11.74 -12.67
N SER A 861 7.79 11.52 -11.59
CA SER A 861 8.20 11.90 -10.23
C SER A 861 9.50 11.19 -9.81
N ARG A 862 9.58 9.87 -10.05
CA ARG A 862 10.79 9.10 -9.75
C ARG A 862 11.94 9.41 -10.71
N THR A 863 11.67 9.93 -11.91
CA THR A 863 12.71 10.28 -12.88
C THR A 863 13.68 11.32 -12.33
N VAL A 864 13.19 12.30 -11.56
CA VAL A 864 14.05 13.35 -10.98
C VAL A 864 15.12 12.75 -10.06
N GLY A 865 14.71 11.89 -9.12
CA GLY A 865 15.64 11.25 -8.19
C GLY A 865 16.66 10.34 -8.88
N VAL A 866 16.22 9.62 -9.93
CA VAL A 866 17.11 8.75 -10.72
C VAL A 866 18.11 9.57 -11.53
N VAL A 867 17.68 10.62 -12.23
CA VAL A 867 18.58 11.47 -13.03
C VAL A 867 19.58 12.18 -12.12
N SER A 868 19.13 12.69 -10.97
CA SER A 868 20.00 13.32 -9.96
C SER A 868 21.07 12.34 -9.45
N ALA A 869 20.69 11.10 -9.11
CA ALA A 869 21.63 10.09 -8.66
C ALA A 869 22.63 9.68 -9.77
N LEU A 870 22.18 9.58 -11.03
CA LEU A 870 23.03 9.20 -12.17
C LEU A 870 24.04 10.28 -12.58
N LEU A 871 23.73 11.55 -12.32
CA LEU A 871 24.62 12.68 -12.62
C LEU A 871 25.43 13.15 -11.40
N SER A 872 25.20 12.56 -10.22
CA SER A 872 25.92 12.88 -9.01
C SER A 872 27.31 12.24 -8.96
N ASP A 873 28.34 13.05 -8.71
CA ASP A 873 29.73 12.60 -8.51
C ASP A 873 29.89 11.62 -7.33
N THR A 874 28.96 11.61 -6.38
CA THR A 874 29.03 10.78 -5.16
C THR A 874 28.08 9.60 -5.18
N GLN A 875 26.92 9.73 -5.83
CA GLN A 875 25.87 8.69 -5.78
C GLN A 875 25.85 7.77 -7.01
N CYS A 876 26.44 8.18 -8.14
CA CYS A 876 26.30 7.45 -9.40
C CYS A 876 26.81 6.01 -9.31
N ASP A 877 28.04 5.81 -8.82
CA ASP A 877 28.65 4.46 -8.74
C ASP A 877 27.84 3.51 -7.85
N ASP A 878 27.45 3.97 -6.66
CA ASP A 878 26.66 3.18 -5.70
C ASP A 878 25.26 2.89 -6.24
N PHE A 879 24.63 3.87 -6.89
CA PHE A 879 23.31 3.72 -7.50
C PHE A 879 23.34 2.69 -8.63
N VAL A 880 24.27 2.81 -9.57
CA VAL A 880 24.42 1.90 -10.71
C VAL A 880 24.75 0.49 -10.24
N ALA A 881 25.64 0.33 -9.25
CA ALA A 881 25.98 -0.98 -8.69
C ALA A 881 24.75 -1.65 -8.04
N ARG A 882 23.97 -0.88 -7.28
CA ARG A 882 22.72 -1.35 -6.66
C ARG A 882 21.70 -1.77 -7.71
N THR A 883 21.47 -0.96 -8.73
CA THR A 883 20.50 -1.26 -9.79
C THR A 883 20.91 -2.49 -10.62
N ARG A 884 22.20 -2.65 -10.95
CA ARG A 884 22.68 -3.86 -11.64
C ARG A 884 22.45 -5.13 -10.82
N LYS A 885 22.71 -5.08 -9.51
CA LYS A 885 22.48 -6.21 -8.61
C LYS A 885 20.99 -6.55 -8.48
N GLU A 886 20.15 -5.52 -8.44
CA GLU A 886 18.70 -5.66 -8.44
C GLU A 886 18.21 -6.30 -9.75
N TYR A 887 18.72 -5.87 -10.91
CA TYR A 887 18.34 -6.42 -12.21
C TYR A 887 18.83 -7.85 -12.41
N GLU A 888 20.01 -8.20 -11.90
CA GLU A 888 20.47 -9.59 -11.87
C GLU A 888 19.53 -10.47 -11.04
N THR A 889 19.08 -9.98 -9.88
CA THR A 889 18.11 -10.70 -9.04
C THR A 889 16.80 -10.93 -9.78
N VAL A 890 16.26 -9.90 -10.43
CA VAL A 890 15.03 -10.00 -11.23
C VAL A 890 15.21 -10.96 -12.40
N ARG A 891 16.36 -10.94 -13.08
CA ARG A 891 16.68 -11.83 -14.20
C ARG A 891 16.73 -13.29 -13.77
N ILE A 892 17.42 -13.59 -12.67
CA ILE A 892 17.50 -14.95 -12.11
C ILE A 892 16.10 -15.42 -11.69
N GLN A 893 15.31 -14.57 -11.01
CA GLN A 893 13.94 -14.91 -10.63
C GLN A 893 13.06 -15.17 -11.85
N HIS A 894 13.19 -14.37 -12.91
CA HIS A 894 12.43 -14.55 -14.14
C HIS A 894 12.82 -15.85 -14.86
N GLY A 895 14.12 -16.16 -14.96
CA GLY A 895 14.61 -17.40 -15.56
C GLY A 895 14.29 -18.67 -14.75
N ARG A 896 14.07 -18.54 -13.44
CA ARG A 896 13.65 -19.65 -12.56
C ARG A 896 12.15 -19.95 -12.60
N LYS A 897 11.32 -19.05 -13.13
CA LYS A 897 9.87 -19.27 -13.28
C LYS A 897 9.62 -20.34 -14.35
N LYS A 898 9.56 -21.61 -13.93
CA LYS A 898 8.92 -22.65 -14.75
C LYS A 898 7.43 -22.29 -14.90
N PRO A 899 6.83 -22.43 -16.10
CA PRO A 899 5.40 -22.24 -16.28
C PRO A 899 4.61 -23.07 -15.25
N ARG A 900 3.71 -22.43 -14.47
CA ARG A 900 2.88 -23.09 -13.43
C ARG A 900 2.05 -24.24 -14.00
N THR A 901 1.70 -24.16 -15.28
CA THR A 901 1.10 -25.24 -16.04
C THR A 901 1.98 -25.54 -17.27
N PRO A 902 2.24 -26.82 -17.58
CA PRO A 902 3.01 -27.20 -18.75
C PRO A 902 2.45 -26.57 -20.02
N PRO A 903 3.31 -26.16 -20.97
CA PRO A 903 2.83 -25.81 -22.29
C PRO A 903 2.27 -27.05 -22.99
N VAL A 904 1.21 -26.87 -23.76
CA VAL A 904 0.61 -27.91 -24.60
C VAL A 904 0.90 -27.65 -26.07
N THR A 905 0.92 -28.71 -26.87
CA THR A 905 1.01 -28.57 -28.34
C THR A 905 -0.18 -27.77 -28.87
N LEU A 906 0.00 -27.08 -29.99
CA LEU A 906 -1.06 -26.34 -30.66
C LEU A 906 -2.27 -27.24 -30.96
N GLN A 907 -2.02 -28.49 -31.38
CA GLN A 907 -3.10 -29.44 -31.66
C GLN A 907 -3.89 -29.79 -30.39
N ALA A 908 -3.22 -30.08 -29.27
CA ALA A 908 -3.90 -30.36 -28.02
C ALA A 908 -4.72 -29.15 -27.53
N ALA A 909 -4.22 -27.92 -27.73
CA ALA A 909 -4.98 -26.71 -27.43
C ALA A 909 -6.20 -26.55 -28.35
N ARG A 910 -6.07 -26.87 -29.65
CA ARG A 910 -7.19 -26.86 -30.62
C ARG A 910 -8.25 -27.92 -30.31
N ASP A 911 -7.83 -29.08 -29.81
CA ASP A 911 -8.72 -30.17 -29.41
C ASP A 911 -9.49 -29.83 -28.13
N ASN A 912 -8.95 -28.95 -27.28
CA ASN A 912 -9.60 -28.37 -26.10
C ASN A 912 -10.14 -26.95 -26.39
N ASP A 913 -10.78 -26.74 -27.54
CA ASP A 913 -11.41 -25.47 -27.87
C ASP A 913 -12.70 -25.23 -27.06
N LEU A 914 -13.35 -24.07 -27.26
CA LEU A 914 -14.62 -23.77 -26.60
C LEU A 914 -15.70 -24.77 -27.04
N ALA A 915 -15.99 -25.73 -26.15
CA ALA A 915 -17.09 -26.66 -26.33
C ALA A 915 -18.45 -25.93 -26.23
N PHE A 916 -19.10 -25.73 -27.37
CA PHE A 916 -20.40 -25.04 -27.46
C PHE A 916 -21.31 -25.68 -28.50
N ASP A 917 -22.59 -25.87 -28.17
CA ASP A 917 -23.58 -26.46 -29.08
C ASP A 917 -24.15 -25.42 -30.06
N TRP A 918 -23.44 -25.18 -31.15
CA TRP A 918 -23.85 -24.31 -32.25
C TRP A 918 -25.15 -24.73 -32.94
N SER A 919 -25.62 -25.96 -32.78
CA SER A 919 -26.90 -26.39 -33.37
C SER A 919 -28.08 -25.76 -32.63
N SER A 920 -27.96 -25.61 -31.31
CA SER A 920 -28.94 -25.00 -30.41
C SER A 920 -28.95 -23.47 -30.41
N TYR A 921 -27.83 -22.85 -30.80
CA TYR A 921 -27.69 -21.40 -30.87
C TYR A 921 -27.86 -20.89 -32.31
N THR A 922 -28.43 -19.70 -32.45
CA THR A 922 -28.50 -18.99 -33.74
C THR A 922 -27.86 -17.63 -33.53
N PRO A 923 -26.67 -17.38 -34.11
CA PRO A 923 -26.01 -16.09 -33.98
C PRO A 923 -26.91 -14.96 -34.49
N PRO A 924 -26.87 -13.78 -33.86
CA PRO A 924 -27.73 -12.68 -34.25
C PRO A 924 -27.32 -12.13 -35.61
N VAL A 925 -28.29 -12.06 -36.52
CA VAL A 925 -28.11 -11.47 -37.85
C VAL A 925 -27.77 -9.99 -37.71
N ALA A 926 -26.66 -9.56 -38.32
CA ALA A 926 -26.29 -8.14 -38.37
C ALA A 926 -27.30 -7.34 -39.20
N HIS A 927 -28.02 -6.41 -38.56
CA HIS A 927 -29.09 -5.65 -39.19
C HIS A 927 -28.61 -4.83 -40.40
N ARG A 928 -27.39 -4.30 -40.35
CA ARG A 928 -26.82 -3.46 -41.41
C ARG A 928 -25.40 -3.88 -41.76
N LEU A 929 -25.26 -4.60 -42.88
CA LEU A 929 -23.98 -5.04 -43.41
C LEU A 929 -23.24 -3.96 -44.18
N GLY A 930 -21.92 -4.13 -44.30
CA GLY A 930 -21.02 -3.27 -45.06
C GLY A 930 -20.39 -2.15 -44.24
N VAL A 931 -19.51 -1.39 -44.90
CA VAL A 931 -18.74 -0.29 -44.31
C VAL A 931 -19.60 0.97 -44.23
N GLN A 932 -19.51 1.67 -43.10
CA GLN A 932 -20.22 2.91 -42.83
C GLN A 932 -19.31 3.90 -42.11
N GLU A 933 -19.25 5.12 -42.64
CA GLU A 933 -18.71 6.25 -41.90
C GLU A 933 -19.69 6.66 -40.79
N VAL A 934 -19.14 6.98 -39.62
CA VAL A 934 -19.90 7.45 -38.46
C VAL A 934 -19.26 8.72 -37.94
N THR A 935 -20.08 9.72 -37.69
CA THR A 935 -19.67 10.97 -37.05
C THR A 935 -20.39 11.13 -35.72
N ALA A 936 -19.68 11.69 -34.74
CA ALA A 936 -20.21 12.02 -33.43
C ALA A 936 -19.62 13.36 -32.97
N SER A 937 -20.46 14.26 -32.46
CA SER A 937 -20.00 15.52 -31.89
C SER A 937 -19.33 15.27 -30.53
N ILE A 938 -18.46 16.19 -30.12
CA ILE A 938 -17.89 16.20 -28.76
C ILE A 938 -19.01 16.17 -27.70
N GLU A 939 -20.08 16.93 -27.89
CA GLU A 939 -21.25 16.94 -26.99
C GLU A 939 -21.88 15.55 -26.82
N THR A 940 -21.93 14.75 -27.90
CA THR A 940 -22.42 13.38 -27.83
C THR A 940 -21.45 12.50 -27.04
N LEU A 941 -20.17 12.55 -27.42
CA LEU A 941 -19.13 11.68 -26.85
C LEU A 941 -18.80 11.99 -25.40
N ARG A 942 -18.99 13.24 -24.94
CA ARG A 942 -18.71 13.67 -23.56
C ARG A 942 -19.41 12.81 -22.51
N ASN A 943 -20.59 12.26 -22.84
CA ASN A 943 -21.37 11.39 -21.94
C ASN A 943 -20.79 9.97 -21.79
N TYR A 944 -19.87 9.60 -22.68
CA TYR A 944 -19.25 8.27 -22.76
C TYR A 944 -17.79 8.27 -22.25
N ILE A 945 -17.29 9.41 -21.80
CA ILE A 945 -15.91 9.52 -21.31
C ILE A 945 -15.80 8.80 -19.96
N ASP A 946 -14.90 7.81 -19.89
CA ASP A 946 -14.29 7.41 -18.62
C ASP A 946 -13.15 8.38 -18.29
N TRP A 947 -13.39 9.18 -17.25
CA TRP A 947 -12.45 10.18 -16.75
C TRP A 947 -11.35 9.58 -15.88
N THR A 948 -11.46 8.31 -15.47
CA THR A 948 -10.44 7.68 -14.61
C THR A 948 -9.05 7.70 -15.24
N PRO A 949 -8.86 7.28 -16.51
CA PRO A 949 -7.52 7.34 -17.10
C PRO A 949 -7.09 8.77 -17.42
N PHE A 950 -8.00 9.74 -17.56
CA PHE A 950 -7.63 11.16 -17.66
C PHE A 950 -6.91 11.64 -16.40
N PHE A 951 -7.43 11.33 -15.20
CA PHE A 951 -6.74 11.67 -13.96
C PHE A 951 -5.42 10.93 -13.79
N MET A 952 -5.34 9.65 -14.21
CA MET A 952 -4.09 8.90 -14.21
C MET A 952 -3.02 9.51 -15.12
N THR A 953 -3.39 10.02 -16.30
CA THR A 953 -2.49 10.78 -17.18
C THR A 953 -1.88 11.98 -16.46
N TRP A 954 -2.67 12.65 -15.63
CA TRP A 954 -2.24 13.77 -14.80
C TRP A 954 -1.65 13.34 -13.44
N SER A 955 -1.28 12.07 -13.27
CA SER A 955 -0.71 11.51 -12.03
C SER A 955 -1.56 11.76 -10.78
N LEU A 956 -2.88 11.86 -10.94
CA LEU A 956 -3.85 11.91 -9.85
C LEU A 956 -4.46 10.51 -9.68
N ALA A 957 -4.10 9.84 -8.59
CA ALA A 957 -4.58 8.48 -8.30
C ALA A 957 -6.01 8.52 -7.76
N GLY A 958 -6.87 7.63 -8.25
CA GLY A 958 -8.27 7.52 -7.80
C GLY A 958 -9.24 7.30 -8.97
N LYS A 959 -10.38 6.64 -8.70
CA LYS A 959 -11.43 6.40 -9.71
C LYS A 959 -12.39 7.59 -9.79
N TYR A 960 -12.77 8.05 -10.98
CA TYR A 960 -13.86 9.02 -11.15
C TYR A 960 -15.24 8.37 -10.86
N PRO A 961 -16.22 9.10 -10.29
CA PRO A 961 -16.14 10.46 -9.77
C PRO A 961 -15.58 10.57 -8.34
N ARG A 962 -15.28 9.45 -7.66
CA ARG A 962 -14.78 9.46 -6.26
C ARG A 962 -13.52 10.31 -6.06
N ILE A 963 -12.64 10.38 -7.06
CA ILE A 963 -11.44 11.22 -7.02
C ILE A 963 -11.76 12.72 -6.86
N LEU A 964 -12.95 13.18 -7.27
CA LEU A 964 -13.37 14.57 -7.04
C LEU A 964 -13.64 14.83 -5.55
N GLU A 965 -13.92 13.80 -4.76
CA GLU A 965 -14.19 13.87 -3.32
C GLU A 965 -12.98 13.42 -2.50
N ASP A 966 -11.85 13.13 -3.15
CA ASP A 966 -10.60 12.73 -2.49
C ASP A 966 -10.07 13.86 -1.59
N GLU A 967 -9.64 13.51 -0.38
CA GLU A 967 -9.27 14.49 0.64
C GLU A 967 -7.98 15.24 0.33
N VAL A 968 -7.05 14.59 -0.38
CA VAL A 968 -5.72 15.13 -0.68
C VAL A 968 -5.70 15.77 -2.07
N VAL A 969 -6.27 15.09 -3.07
CA VAL A 969 -6.24 15.56 -4.45
C VAL A 969 -7.57 16.12 -4.96
N GLY A 970 -8.68 16.00 -4.23
CA GLY A 970 -10.01 16.24 -4.76
C GLY A 970 -10.27 17.67 -5.25
N GLU A 971 -9.76 18.69 -4.56
CA GLU A 971 -9.88 20.08 -5.03
C GLU A 971 -9.10 20.32 -6.34
N GLU A 972 -7.91 19.74 -6.48
CA GLU A 972 -7.15 19.83 -7.73
C GLU A 972 -7.75 18.95 -8.83
N ALA A 973 -8.33 17.80 -8.48
CA ALA A 973 -9.10 16.97 -9.40
C ALA A 973 -10.33 17.72 -9.93
N LYS A 974 -11.07 18.43 -9.08
CA LYS A 974 -12.20 19.30 -9.50
C LYS A 974 -11.73 20.42 -10.42
N ARG A 975 -10.61 21.08 -10.12
CA ARG A 975 -10.04 22.15 -10.96
C ARG A 975 -9.61 21.63 -12.31
N LEU A 976 -8.82 20.55 -12.34
CA LEU A 976 -8.36 19.90 -13.57
C LEU A 976 -9.53 19.41 -14.42
N PHE A 977 -10.53 18.79 -13.78
CA PHE A 977 -11.75 18.35 -14.45
C PHE A 977 -12.49 19.53 -15.08
N LYS A 978 -12.63 20.64 -14.35
CA LYS A 978 -13.24 21.86 -14.87
C LYS A 978 -12.47 22.40 -16.08
N ASP A 979 -11.15 22.54 -16.00
CA ASP A 979 -10.32 23.03 -17.11
C ASP A 979 -10.48 22.16 -18.36
N ALA A 980 -10.52 20.82 -18.20
CA ALA A 980 -10.74 19.90 -19.30
C ALA A 980 -12.12 20.08 -19.94
N ASN A 981 -13.15 20.26 -19.12
CA ASN A 981 -14.51 20.49 -19.58
C ASN A 981 -14.68 21.86 -20.26
N ASP A 982 -14.03 22.91 -19.75
CA ASP A 982 -14.02 24.24 -20.37
C ASP A 982 -13.32 24.19 -21.75
N MET A 983 -12.22 23.44 -21.87
CA MET A 983 -11.56 23.22 -23.15
C MET A 983 -12.43 22.41 -24.11
N LEU A 984 -13.09 21.33 -23.65
CA LEU A 984 -14.07 20.57 -24.43
C LEU A 984 -15.20 21.45 -24.95
N ASP A 985 -15.74 22.34 -24.11
CA ASP A 985 -16.78 23.29 -24.50
C ASP A 985 -16.31 24.21 -25.63
N LYS A 986 -15.08 24.72 -25.54
CA LYS A 986 -14.47 25.55 -26.59
C LYS A 986 -14.25 24.75 -27.89
N LEU A 987 -13.63 23.57 -27.80
CA LEU A 987 -13.36 22.71 -28.97
C LEU A 987 -14.66 22.30 -29.68
N SER A 988 -15.70 21.99 -28.90
CA SER A 988 -17.03 21.66 -29.42
C SER A 988 -17.72 22.88 -30.04
N ALA A 989 -17.65 24.06 -29.44
CA ALA A 989 -18.30 25.25 -29.97
C ALA A 989 -17.63 25.78 -31.25
N GLU A 990 -16.29 25.77 -31.28
CA GLU A 990 -15.50 26.27 -32.41
C GLU A 990 -15.28 25.22 -33.50
N GLN A 991 -15.62 23.95 -33.24
CA GLN A 991 -15.41 22.80 -34.14
C GLN A 991 -13.94 22.66 -34.58
N THR A 992 -13.02 22.93 -33.65
CA THR A 992 -11.57 22.93 -33.89
C THR A 992 -10.93 21.56 -33.65
N LEU A 993 -11.61 20.64 -32.98
CA LEU A 993 -11.25 19.23 -32.87
C LEU A 993 -12.49 18.37 -33.18
N ASN A 994 -12.39 17.48 -34.17
CA ASN A 994 -13.57 16.77 -34.70
C ASN A 994 -13.36 15.24 -34.71
N PRO A 995 -14.03 14.49 -33.81
CA PRO A 995 -13.96 13.04 -33.79
C PRO A 995 -14.47 12.40 -35.07
N ARG A 996 -13.76 11.38 -35.58
CA ARG A 996 -14.12 10.65 -36.82
C ARG A 996 -14.10 9.15 -36.60
N GLY A 997 -14.98 8.42 -37.27
CA GLY A 997 -15.11 6.98 -37.10
C GLY A 997 -15.60 6.25 -38.33
N VAL A 998 -15.22 4.99 -38.45
CA VAL A 998 -15.75 4.06 -39.45
C VAL A 998 -16.04 2.72 -38.78
N VAL A 999 -17.14 2.10 -39.18
CA VAL A 999 -17.57 0.78 -38.72
C VAL A 999 -17.94 -0.11 -39.91
N GLY A 1000 -17.73 -1.41 -39.79
CA GLY A 1000 -18.20 -2.37 -40.77
C GLY A 1000 -18.68 -3.65 -40.11
N LEU A 1001 -19.76 -4.22 -40.64
CA LEU A 1001 -20.29 -5.53 -40.23
C LEU A 1001 -20.33 -6.46 -41.44
N PHE A 1002 -19.83 -7.68 -41.26
CA PHE A 1002 -19.61 -8.62 -42.35
C PHE A 1002 -20.06 -10.03 -41.96
N PRO A 1003 -20.66 -10.80 -42.89
CA PRO A 1003 -20.86 -12.23 -42.68
C PRO A 1003 -19.51 -12.92 -42.47
N ALA A 1004 -19.42 -13.78 -41.47
CA ALA A 1004 -18.16 -14.45 -41.13
C ALA A 1004 -18.36 -15.84 -40.54
N ASN A 1005 -17.34 -16.69 -40.64
CA ASN A 1005 -17.32 -18.00 -39.99
C ASN A 1005 -15.91 -18.38 -39.54
N ARG A 1006 -15.82 -19.11 -38.43
CA ARG A 1006 -14.55 -19.69 -37.96
C ARG A 1006 -14.07 -20.81 -38.88
N VAL A 1007 -12.77 -20.78 -39.20
CA VAL A 1007 -12.00 -21.84 -39.87
C VAL A 1007 -10.67 -22.01 -39.13
N GLY A 1008 -10.50 -23.11 -38.40
CA GLY A 1008 -9.35 -23.29 -37.51
C GLY A 1008 -9.39 -22.27 -36.37
N ASP A 1009 -8.33 -21.47 -36.23
CA ASP A 1009 -8.22 -20.37 -35.26
C ASP A 1009 -8.45 -18.99 -35.90
N ASP A 1010 -8.93 -18.96 -37.14
CA ASP A 1010 -9.17 -17.74 -37.92
C ASP A 1010 -10.66 -17.54 -38.19
N ILE A 1011 -10.99 -16.33 -38.62
CA ILE A 1011 -12.32 -15.95 -39.05
C ILE A 1011 -12.26 -15.53 -40.52
N GLU A 1012 -12.91 -16.30 -41.39
CA GLU A 1012 -13.13 -15.91 -42.79
C GLU A 1012 -14.22 -14.84 -42.84
N ILE A 1013 -13.90 -13.68 -43.44
CA ILE A 1013 -14.81 -12.55 -43.62
C ILE A 1013 -15.28 -12.54 -45.07
N TYR A 1014 -16.59 -12.58 -45.29
CA TYR A 1014 -17.17 -12.73 -46.62
C TYR A 1014 -17.68 -11.41 -47.19
N ARG A 1015 -17.76 -11.36 -48.53
CA ARG A 1015 -18.26 -10.18 -49.27
C ARG A 1015 -19.71 -9.88 -49.00
N ASP A 1016 -20.52 -10.93 -48.93
CA ASP A 1016 -21.96 -10.87 -48.84
C ASP A 1016 -22.48 -12.16 -48.20
N GLU A 1017 -23.79 -12.22 -47.98
CA GLU A 1017 -24.46 -13.34 -47.32
C GLU A 1017 -24.35 -14.67 -48.07
N THR A 1018 -23.86 -14.70 -49.32
CA THR A 1018 -23.66 -15.95 -50.04
C THR A 1018 -22.51 -16.78 -49.45
N ARG A 1019 -21.56 -16.14 -48.74
CA ARG A 1019 -20.37 -16.77 -48.14
C ARG A 1019 -19.52 -17.56 -49.13
N THR A 1020 -19.53 -17.13 -50.40
CA THR A 1020 -18.80 -17.78 -51.50
C THR A 1020 -17.42 -17.16 -51.76
N HIS A 1021 -17.23 -15.90 -51.39
CA HIS A 1021 -15.99 -15.15 -51.63
C HIS A 1021 -15.49 -14.53 -50.32
N VAL A 1022 -14.33 -14.99 -49.87
CA VAL A 1022 -13.61 -14.45 -48.71
C VAL A 1022 -12.94 -13.14 -49.11
N LEU A 1023 -13.31 -12.04 -48.44
CA LEU A 1023 -12.71 -10.73 -48.60
C LEU A 1023 -11.40 -10.60 -47.83
N ALA A 1024 -11.41 -11.05 -46.57
CA ALA A 1024 -10.30 -10.94 -45.65
C ALA A 1024 -10.35 -12.11 -44.64
N VAL A 1025 -9.25 -12.33 -43.95
CA VAL A 1025 -9.16 -13.34 -42.88
C VAL A 1025 -8.59 -12.65 -41.65
N SER A 1026 -9.39 -12.58 -40.59
CA SER A 1026 -8.94 -12.13 -39.27
C SER A 1026 -8.26 -13.31 -38.57
N ARG A 1027 -7.01 -13.12 -38.15
CA ARG A 1027 -6.20 -14.21 -37.62
C ARG A 1027 -5.97 -14.07 -36.13
N HIS A 1028 -6.34 -15.11 -35.38
CA HIS A 1028 -6.24 -15.11 -33.93
C HIS A 1028 -5.28 -16.19 -33.42
N LEU A 1029 -4.79 -15.95 -32.20
CA LEU A 1029 -3.89 -16.82 -31.46
C LEU A 1029 -4.66 -17.53 -30.35
N ARG A 1030 -4.20 -18.73 -30.01
CA ARG A 1030 -4.80 -19.62 -29.02
C ARG A 1030 -3.88 -19.79 -27.81
N GLN A 1031 -4.48 -19.81 -26.61
CA GLN A 1031 -3.75 -20.14 -25.38
C GLN A 1031 -3.08 -21.53 -25.49
N GLN A 1032 -1.79 -21.62 -25.18
CA GLN A 1032 -1.01 -22.88 -25.25
C GLN A 1032 -0.51 -23.39 -23.88
N THR A 1033 -1.27 -23.10 -22.83
CA THR A 1033 -1.02 -23.70 -21.50
C THR A 1033 -2.00 -24.83 -21.25
N GLU A 1034 -1.61 -25.84 -20.48
CA GLU A 1034 -2.53 -26.89 -20.06
C GLU A 1034 -3.71 -26.30 -19.29
N LYS A 1035 -4.94 -26.62 -19.72
CA LYS A 1035 -6.19 -26.20 -19.09
C LYS A 1035 -7.02 -27.44 -18.75
N VAL A 1036 -7.47 -27.52 -17.50
CA VAL A 1036 -8.37 -28.58 -17.02
C VAL A 1036 -9.69 -27.94 -16.60
N GLY A 1037 -10.81 -28.41 -17.15
CA GLY A 1037 -12.14 -27.85 -16.87
C GLY A 1037 -12.44 -26.50 -17.54
N PHE A 1038 -11.47 -25.94 -18.28
CA PHE A 1038 -11.61 -24.72 -19.07
C PHE A 1038 -11.06 -24.94 -20.48
N ALA A 1039 -11.62 -24.21 -21.45
CA ALA A 1039 -11.12 -24.24 -22.83
C ALA A 1039 -9.78 -23.49 -22.96
N ASN A 1040 -8.98 -23.89 -23.93
CA ASN A 1040 -7.84 -23.13 -24.42
C ASN A 1040 -8.37 -22.03 -25.36
N TYR A 1041 -8.74 -20.89 -24.79
CA TYR A 1041 -9.48 -19.86 -25.53
C TYR A 1041 -8.72 -19.33 -26.76
N CYS A 1042 -9.46 -19.15 -27.85
CA CYS A 1042 -9.10 -18.39 -29.05
C CYS A 1042 -10.28 -17.49 -29.43
N LEU A 1043 -10.04 -16.25 -29.85
CA LEU A 1043 -11.13 -15.30 -30.15
C LEU A 1043 -12.05 -15.81 -31.27
N ALA A 1044 -11.48 -16.54 -32.23
CA ALA A 1044 -12.25 -17.15 -33.31
C ALA A 1044 -13.30 -18.15 -32.82
N ASP A 1045 -13.13 -18.73 -31.62
CA ASP A 1045 -14.05 -19.70 -31.04
C ASP A 1045 -15.44 -19.10 -30.76
N PHE A 1046 -15.55 -17.77 -30.67
CA PHE A 1046 -16.81 -17.07 -30.45
C PHE A 1046 -17.58 -16.73 -31.75
N VAL A 1047 -17.17 -17.31 -32.88
CA VAL A 1047 -17.86 -17.20 -34.17
C VAL A 1047 -18.18 -18.59 -34.70
N ALA A 1048 -19.40 -18.77 -35.20
CA ALA A 1048 -19.88 -20.08 -35.61
C ALA A 1048 -18.93 -20.72 -36.64
N PRO A 1049 -18.50 -21.97 -36.41
CA PRO A 1049 -17.59 -22.66 -37.32
C PRO A 1049 -18.29 -22.92 -38.65
N LYS A 1050 -17.55 -22.82 -39.75
CA LYS A 1050 -18.06 -23.03 -41.11
C LYS A 1050 -18.78 -24.38 -41.28
N LEU A 1051 -18.30 -25.41 -40.58
CA LEU A 1051 -18.89 -26.75 -40.58
C LEU A 1051 -20.27 -26.83 -39.91
N SER A 1052 -20.61 -25.90 -39.01
CA SER A 1052 -21.94 -25.87 -38.39
C SER A 1052 -23.04 -25.45 -39.37
N GLY A 1053 -22.68 -24.80 -40.49
CA GLY A 1053 -23.63 -24.23 -41.44
C GLY A 1053 -24.43 -23.03 -40.89
N LYS A 1054 -24.12 -22.53 -39.70
CA LYS A 1054 -24.80 -21.37 -39.09
C LYS A 1054 -24.25 -20.05 -39.67
N ALA A 1055 -25.15 -19.10 -39.88
CA ALA A 1055 -24.81 -17.76 -40.32
C ALA A 1055 -24.39 -16.91 -39.12
N ASP A 1056 -23.09 -16.62 -39.01
CA ASP A 1056 -22.53 -15.71 -38.01
C ASP A 1056 -21.85 -14.50 -38.67
N TYR A 1057 -21.45 -13.53 -37.87
CA TYR A 1057 -21.00 -12.21 -38.29
C TYR A 1057 -19.84 -11.75 -37.41
N ILE A 1058 -19.04 -10.85 -37.95
CA ILE A 1058 -18.01 -10.12 -37.22
C ILE A 1058 -18.08 -8.65 -37.62
N GLY A 1059 -17.75 -7.77 -36.68
CA GLY A 1059 -17.58 -6.35 -36.97
C GLY A 1059 -16.13 -5.90 -36.83
N ALA A 1060 -15.84 -4.72 -37.34
CA ALA A 1060 -14.62 -3.98 -37.06
C ALA A 1060 -14.90 -2.48 -37.02
N PHE A 1061 -14.05 -1.73 -36.32
CA PHE A 1061 -14.10 -0.27 -36.29
C PHE A 1061 -12.71 0.37 -36.24
N ALA A 1062 -12.67 1.65 -36.62
CA ALA A 1062 -11.55 2.55 -36.34
C ALA A 1062 -12.09 3.96 -36.08
N VAL A 1063 -11.67 4.58 -34.97
CA VAL A 1063 -12.08 5.92 -34.54
C VAL A 1063 -10.88 6.74 -34.08
N THR A 1064 -11.00 8.06 -34.16
CA THR A 1064 -10.05 9.02 -33.61
C THR A 1064 -10.76 10.18 -32.91
N GLY A 1065 -10.13 10.72 -31.87
CA GLY A 1065 -10.60 11.93 -31.17
C GLY A 1065 -10.56 13.19 -32.04
N GLY A 1066 -9.75 13.18 -33.11
CA GLY A 1066 -9.76 14.19 -34.16
C GLY A 1066 -8.39 14.30 -34.85
N LEU A 1067 -8.40 14.61 -36.15
CA LEU A 1067 -7.17 14.77 -36.94
C LEU A 1067 -6.37 16.02 -36.57
N GLU A 1068 -7.06 16.98 -35.95
CA GLU A 1068 -6.53 18.29 -35.59
C GLU A 1068 -5.68 18.26 -34.30
N GLU A 1069 -5.59 17.10 -33.62
CA GLU A 1069 -4.87 16.90 -32.35
C GLU A 1069 -3.45 17.50 -32.39
N ASP A 1070 -2.61 17.07 -33.33
CA ASP A 1070 -1.22 17.49 -33.43
C ASP A 1070 -1.11 18.99 -33.76
N ALA A 1071 -1.97 19.51 -34.64
CA ALA A 1071 -1.95 20.92 -35.02
C ALA A 1071 -2.32 21.85 -33.84
N LEU A 1072 -3.25 21.42 -32.98
CA LEU A 1072 -3.61 22.13 -31.76
C LEU A 1072 -2.50 22.04 -30.71
N ALA A 1073 -1.90 20.87 -30.55
CA ALA A 1073 -0.77 20.67 -29.64
C ALA A 1073 0.44 21.55 -30.05
N ASP A 1074 0.79 21.58 -31.34
CA ASP A 1074 1.86 22.42 -31.88
C ASP A 1074 1.58 23.92 -31.68
N ALA A 1075 0.31 24.33 -31.79
CA ALA A 1075 -0.09 25.72 -31.54
C ALA A 1075 0.12 26.14 -30.09
N PHE A 1076 -0.11 25.24 -29.12
CA PHE A 1076 0.19 25.50 -27.70
C PHE A 1076 1.69 25.44 -27.41
N GLU A 1077 2.44 24.55 -28.07
CA GLU A 1077 3.90 24.51 -27.98
C GLU A 1077 4.55 25.82 -28.45
N ALA A 1078 4.09 26.37 -29.58
CA ALA A 1078 4.56 27.65 -30.10
C ALA A 1078 4.28 28.85 -29.18
N GLN A 1079 3.33 28.70 -28.25
CA GLN A 1079 2.99 29.68 -27.21
C GLN A 1079 3.66 29.37 -25.87
N HIS A 1080 4.50 28.32 -25.81
CA HIS A 1080 5.12 27.80 -24.60
C HIS A 1080 4.11 27.40 -23.50
N ASP A 1081 2.94 26.88 -23.90
CA ASP A 1081 1.85 26.45 -23.00
C ASP A 1081 1.78 24.92 -22.90
N ASP A 1082 2.73 24.33 -22.15
CA ASP A 1082 2.80 22.88 -21.95
C ASP A 1082 1.52 22.30 -21.31
N TYR A 1083 0.85 23.07 -20.44
CA TYR A 1083 -0.38 22.62 -19.79
C TYR A 1083 -1.47 22.36 -20.82
N ASN A 1084 -1.75 23.34 -21.68
CA ASN A 1084 -2.79 23.19 -22.69
C ASN A 1084 -2.38 22.23 -23.83
N LYS A 1085 -1.09 22.11 -24.13
CA LYS A 1085 -0.56 21.07 -25.03
C LYS A 1085 -0.88 19.67 -24.52
N ILE A 1086 -0.62 19.39 -23.25
CA ILE A 1086 -0.92 18.08 -22.64
C ILE A 1086 -2.43 17.89 -22.51
N MET A 1087 -3.17 18.94 -22.13
CA MET A 1087 -4.62 18.90 -21.98
C MET A 1087 -5.34 18.52 -23.27
N VAL A 1088 -4.99 19.15 -24.41
CA VAL A 1088 -5.67 18.87 -25.68
C VAL A 1088 -5.45 17.42 -26.14
N LYS A 1089 -4.24 16.88 -25.97
CA LYS A 1089 -3.95 15.47 -26.27
C LYS A 1089 -4.68 14.51 -25.32
N ALA A 1090 -4.65 14.78 -24.02
CA ALA A 1090 -5.35 13.96 -23.03
C ALA A 1090 -6.87 13.93 -23.26
N ILE A 1091 -7.46 15.06 -23.67
CA ILE A 1091 -8.87 15.15 -24.06
C ILE A 1091 -9.14 14.40 -25.37
N ALA A 1092 -8.27 14.55 -26.39
CA ALA A 1092 -8.40 13.81 -27.64
C ALA A 1092 -8.41 12.30 -27.39
N ASP A 1093 -7.53 11.78 -26.53
CA ASP A 1093 -7.53 10.37 -26.10
C ASP A 1093 -8.87 9.97 -25.45
N ARG A 1094 -9.39 10.81 -24.56
CA ARG A 1094 -10.70 10.56 -23.93
C ARG A 1094 -11.83 10.53 -24.95
N LEU A 1095 -11.79 11.41 -25.95
CA LEU A 1095 -12.78 11.44 -27.03
C LEU A 1095 -12.66 10.21 -27.94
N ALA A 1096 -11.45 9.72 -28.21
CA ALA A 1096 -11.23 8.51 -29.01
C ALA A 1096 -11.81 7.27 -28.31
N GLU A 1097 -11.52 7.08 -27.02
CA GLU A 1097 -12.08 5.99 -26.21
C GLU A 1097 -13.60 6.11 -26.05
N ALA A 1098 -14.10 7.32 -25.79
CA ALA A 1098 -15.55 7.57 -25.74
C ALA A 1098 -16.24 7.26 -27.07
N PHE A 1099 -15.58 7.50 -28.20
CA PHE A 1099 -16.11 7.14 -29.51
C PHE A 1099 -16.12 5.62 -29.69
N ALA A 1100 -15.07 4.90 -29.26
CA ALA A 1100 -15.09 3.44 -29.28
C ALA A 1100 -16.29 2.88 -28.50
N GLU A 1101 -16.58 3.44 -27.32
CA GLU A 1101 -17.69 2.99 -26.48
C GLU A 1101 -19.06 3.34 -27.06
N TYR A 1102 -19.23 4.59 -27.50
CA TYR A 1102 -20.46 5.04 -28.17
C TYR A 1102 -20.74 4.23 -29.45
N LEU A 1103 -19.72 4.04 -30.28
CA LEU A 1103 -19.87 3.29 -31.53
C LEU A 1103 -20.20 1.82 -31.25
N HIS A 1104 -19.57 1.22 -30.23
CA HIS A 1104 -19.89 -0.14 -29.81
C HIS A 1104 -21.34 -0.23 -29.34
N GLU A 1105 -21.82 0.66 -28.47
CA GLU A 1105 -23.22 0.71 -28.04
C GLU A 1105 -24.19 0.84 -29.24
N ARG A 1106 -23.86 1.73 -30.18
CA ARG A 1106 -24.65 1.91 -31.41
C ARG A 1106 -24.64 0.67 -32.29
N VAL A 1107 -23.54 -0.08 -32.32
CA VAL A 1107 -23.47 -1.38 -33.02
C VAL A 1107 -24.38 -2.38 -32.34
N ARG A 1108 -24.32 -2.53 -31.01
CA ARG A 1108 -25.18 -3.46 -30.26
C ARG A 1108 -26.67 -3.14 -30.44
N LYS A 1109 -27.04 -1.86 -30.40
CA LYS A 1109 -28.44 -1.41 -30.44
C LYS A 1109 -29.01 -1.27 -31.85
N VAL A 1110 -28.21 -0.79 -32.81
CA VAL A 1110 -28.69 -0.31 -34.11
C VAL A 1110 -28.03 -1.02 -35.29
N HIS A 1111 -26.69 -0.98 -35.41
CA HIS A 1111 -26.04 -1.49 -36.63
C HIS A 1111 -26.07 -3.01 -36.72
N TRP A 1112 -25.70 -3.70 -35.64
CA TRP A 1112 -25.86 -5.15 -35.51
C TRP A 1112 -27.24 -5.47 -34.95
N GLY A 1113 -27.65 -4.78 -33.89
CA GLY A 1113 -29.02 -4.78 -33.38
C GLY A 1113 -29.40 -6.01 -32.54
N TYR A 1114 -28.43 -6.71 -31.95
CA TYR A 1114 -28.70 -7.86 -31.09
C TYR A 1114 -29.16 -7.48 -29.68
N ALA A 1115 -29.01 -6.21 -29.27
CA ALA A 1115 -29.43 -5.69 -27.98
C ALA A 1115 -30.21 -4.37 -28.13
N ALA A 1116 -31.23 -4.33 -28.98
CA ALA A 1116 -31.97 -3.10 -29.32
C ALA A 1116 -32.60 -2.36 -28.11
N ASN A 1117 -32.92 -3.09 -27.03
CA ASN A 1117 -33.52 -2.53 -25.81
C ASN A 1117 -32.49 -2.21 -24.71
N GLU A 1118 -31.19 -2.22 -25.03
CA GLU A 1118 -30.12 -1.87 -24.08
C GLU A 1118 -30.22 -0.39 -23.65
N ASN A 1119 -30.17 -0.13 -22.34
CA ASN A 1119 -30.19 1.21 -21.77
C ASN A 1119 -29.28 1.28 -20.53
N LEU A 1120 -28.01 0.91 -20.73
CA LEU A 1120 -26.99 0.89 -19.69
C LEU A 1120 -26.54 2.31 -19.32
N SER A 1121 -26.14 2.52 -18.07
CA SER A 1121 -25.46 3.75 -17.67
C SER A 1121 -24.00 3.75 -18.16
N ASN A 1122 -23.34 4.92 -18.18
CA ASN A 1122 -21.92 4.98 -18.54
C ASN A 1122 -21.05 4.12 -17.58
N GLU A 1123 -21.38 4.08 -16.28
CA GLU A 1123 -20.70 3.20 -15.32
C GLU A 1123 -20.87 1.71 -15.65
N ASP A 1124 -22.03 1.31 -16.18
CA ASP A 1124 -22.26 -0.06 -16.63
C ASP A 1124 -21.50 -0.37 -17.92
N LEU A 1125 -21.38 0.60 -18.83
CA LEU A 1125 -20.54 0.49 -20.04
C LEU A 1125 -19.06 0.29 -19.67
N ILE A 1126 -18.54 1.06 -18.72
CA ILE A 1126 -17.17 0.94 -18.20
C ILE A 1126 -16.92 -0.44 -17.56
N ARG A 1127 -17.93 -1.02 -16.91
CA ARG A 1127 -17.86 -2.38 -16.34
C ARG A 1127 -18.07 -3.49 -17.37
N GLU A 1128 -18.28 -3.13 -18.63
CA GLU A 1128 -18.55 -4.06 -19.73
C GLU A 1128 -19.80 -4.92 -19.50
N ASN A 1129 -20.82 -4.38 -18.82
CA ASN A 1129 -22.08 -5.08 -18.50
C ASN A 1129 -23.03 -5.25 -19.71
N TYR A 1130 -22.48 -5.45 -20.91
CA TYR A 1130 -23.21 -5.69 -22.15
C TYR A 1130 -22.84 -7.03 -22.77
N GLN A 1131 -23.69 -7.49 -23.68
CA GLN A 1131 -23.40 -8.68 -24.48
C GLN A 1131 -22.37 -8.36 -25.56
N GLY A 1132 -21.34 -9.21 -25.67
CA GLY A 1132 -20.31 -9.12 -26.69
C GLY A 1132 -19.09 -8.30 -26.26
N ILE A 1133 -18.04 -8.34 -27.07
CA ILE A 1133 -16.75 -7.69 -26.80
C ILE A 1133 -16.21 -6.96 -28.03
N ARG A 1134 -15.24 -6.07 -27.81
CA ARG A 1134 -14.56 -5.31 -28.88
C ARG A 1134 -13.02 -5.44 -28.89
N PRO A 1135 -12.44 -6.64 -29.07
CA PRO A 1135 -11.01 -6.85 -28.92
C PRO A 1135 -10.19 -6.08 -29.97
N ALA A 1136 -9.23 -5.29 -29.50
CA ALA A 1136 -8.38 -4.44 -30.31
C ALA A 1136 -6.96 -5.02 -30.46
N PRO A 1137 -6.42 -5.16 -31.68
CA PRO A 1137 -5.09 -5.76 -31.86
C PRO A 1137 -4.00 -4.99 -31.12
N GLY A 1138 -3.22 -5.70 -30.30
CA GLY A 1138 -2.26 -5.20 -29.32
C GLY A 1138 -2.67 -5.45 -27.86
N TYR A 1139 -3.96 -5.69 -27.61
CA TYR A 1139 -4.44 -6.11 -26.29
C TYR A 1139 -4.03 -7.57 -26.00
N PRO A 1140 -3.97 -7.99 -24.72
CA PRO A 1140 -3.62 -9.37 -24.37
C PRO A 1140 -4.47 -10.46 -25.04
N ALA A 1141 -5.70 -10.16 -25.44
CA ALA A 1141 -6.60 -11.08 -26.15
C ALA A 1141 -6.26 -11.27 -27.63
N CYS A 1142 -5.58 -10.31 -28.25
CA CYS A 1142 -5.11 -10.35 -29.62
C CYS A 1142 -3.82 -9.53 -29.74
N PRO A 1143 -2.69 -10.02 -29.19
CA PRO A 1143 -1.46 -9.23 -29.05
C PRO A 1143 -0.79 -8.89 -30.39
N GLU A 1144 -1.22 -9.52 -31.49
CA GLU A 1144 -0.62 -9.36 -32.81
C GLU A 1144 -1.02 -8.01 -33.44
N HIS A 1145 -0.06 -7.10 -33.58
CA HIS A 1145 -0.34 -5.73 -34.02
C HIS A 1145 -0.71 -5.61 -35.50
N THR A 1146 -0.21 -6.50 -36.37
CA THR A 1146 -0.38 -6.38 -37.83
C THR A 1146 -1.81 -6.67 -38.30
N GLU A 1147 -2.66 -7.31 -37.48
CA GLU A 1147 -4.11 -7.42 -37.74
C GLU A 1147 -4.82 -6.05 -37.84
N LYS A 1148 -4.22 -4.96 -37.32
CA LYS A 1148 -4.70 -3.60 -37.64
C LYS A 1148 -4.66 -3.31 -39.15
N GLY A 1149 -3.68 -3.84 -39.88
CA GLY A 1149 -3.63 -3.73 -41.35
C GLY A 1149 -4.85 -4.38 -42.02
N THR A 1150 -5.33 -5.50 -41.47
CA THR A 1150 -6.56 -6.16 -41.93
C THR A 1150 -7.77 -5.25 -41.72
N ILE A 1151 -7.90 -4.64 -40.53
CA ILE A 1151 -8.97 -3.66 -40.23
C ILE A 1151 -8.90 -2.46 -41.18
N TRP A 1152 -7.70 -1.91 -41.38
CA TRP A 1152 -7.47 -0.76 -42.27
C TRP A 1152 -7.95 -1.02 -43.70
N THR A 1153 -7.63 -2.21 -44.21
CA THR A 1153 -8.02 -2.63 -45.56
C THR A 1153 -9.52 -2.91 -45.64
N LEU A 1154 -10.07 -3.58 -44.63
CA LEU A 1154 -11.47 -4.02 -44.62
C LEU A 1154 -12.45 -2.83 -44.55
N LEU A 1155 -12.12 -1.82 -43.75
CA LEU A 1155 -12.94 -0.63 -43.56
C LEU A 1155 -12.55 0.53 -44.46
N ASP A 1156 -11.47 0.40 -45.23
CA ASP A 1156 -10.87 1.50 -46.01
C ASP A 1156 -10.69 2.76 -45.14
N VAL A 1157 -10.01 2.58 -44.00
CA VAL A 1157 -9.98 3.56 -42.89
C VAL A 1157 -9.41 4.90 -43.35
N GLU A 1158 -8.31 4.89 -44.11
CA GLU A 1158 -7.64 6.12 -44.54
C GLU A 1158 -8.56 6.99 -45.41
N THR A 1159 -9.40 6.37 -46.26
CA THR A 1159 -10.36 7.09 -47.10
C THR A 1159 -11.49 7.72 -46.28
N HIS A 1160 -12.04 7.00 -45.30
CA HIS A 1160 -13.20 7.45 -44.54
C HIS A 1160 -12.85 8.42 -43.41
N THR A 1161 -11.74 8.19 -42.69
CA THR A 1161 -11.41 8.97 -41.48
C THR A 1161 -10.16 9.83 -41.64
N GLY A 1162 -9.27 9.50 -42.58
CA GLY A 1162 -7.94 10.10 -42.69
C GLY A 1162 -6.90 9.53 -41.72
N MET A 1163 -7.28 8.54 -40.89
CA MET A 1163 -6.36 7.87 -39.97
C MET A 1163 -5.37 6.98 -40.72
N LYS A 1164 -4.15 6.87 -40.19
CA LYS A 1164 -3.04 6.15 -40.83
C LYS A 1164 -2.42 5.14 -39.88
N LEU A 1165 -1.69 4.17 -40.47
CA LEU A 1165 -0.81 3.27 -39.72
C LEU A 1165 0.65 3.62 -39.99
N THR A 1166 1.48 3.55 -38.95
CA THR A 1166 2.94 3.64 -39.05
C THR A 1166 3.55 2.29 -39.43
N GLU A 1167 4.87 2.26 -39.66
CA GLU A 1167 5.62 1.03 -39.93
C GLU A 1167 5.49 -0.03 -38.80
N SER A 1168 5.25 0.40 -37.56
CA SER A 1168 5.05 -0.48 -36.40
C SER A 1168 3.57 -0.80 -36.14
N PHE A 1169 2.68 -0.42 -37.06
CA PHE A 1169 1.22 -0.47 -36.90
C PHE A 1169 0.72 0.34 -35.69
N ALA A 1170 1.43 1.41 -35.30
CA ALA A 1170 0.81 2.44 -34.47
C ALA A 1170 -0.17 3.26 -35.32
N MET A 1171 -1.19 3.85 -34.68
CA MET A 1171 -2.22 4.61 -35.37
C MET A 1171 -1.91 6.11 -35.30
N TRP A 1172 -2.20 6.85 -36.36
CA TRP A 1172 -2.15 8.31 -36.37
C TRP A 1172 -3.54 8.87 -36.74
N PRO A 1173 -4.08 9.86 -36.02
CA PRO A 1173 -3.53 10.55 -34.84
C PRO A 1173 -3.29 9.64 -33.62
N GLY A 1174 -2.54 10.12 -32.63
CA GLY A 1174 -2.25 9.34 -31.41
C GLY A 1174 -3.52 8.92 -30.68
N ALA A 1175 -4.49 9.84 -30.58
CA ALA A 1175 -5.82 9.57 -30.06
C ALA A 1175 -6.68 8.73 -31.01
N SER A 1176 -6.39 7.43 -31.08
CA SER A 1176 -7.04 6.48 -32.01
C SER A 1176 -7.34 5.14 -31.36
N VAL A 1177 -8.48 4.54 -31.70
CA VAL A 1177 -8.88 3.19 -31.27
C VAL A 1177 -9.39 2.41 -32.48
N SER A 1178 -8.94 1.16 -32.65
CA SER A 1178 -9.47 0.25 -33.66
C SER A 1178 -9.52 -1.17 -33.14
N GLY A 1179 -10.52 -1.94 -33.58
CA GLY A 1179 -10.71 -3.30 -33.10
C GLY A 1179 -11.80 -4.07 -33.83
N TRP A 1180 -11.99 -5.29 -33.40
CA TRP A 1180 -13.03 -6.21 -33.87
C TRP A 1180 -14.28 -6.12 -33.00
N TYR A 1181 -15.43 -6.61 -33.48
CA TYR A 1181 -16.66 -6.79 -32.68
C TYR A 1181 -17.13 -8.24 -32.73
N PHE A 1182 -17.47 -8.79 -31.57
CA PHE A 1182 -18.05 -10.13 -31.40
C PHE A 1182 -19.37 -10.02 -30.64
N SER A 1183 -20.39 -10.74 -31.09
CA SER A 1183 -21.74 -10.69 -30.50
C SER A 1183 -22.09 -11.87 -29.59
N HIS A 1184 -21.33 -12.98 -29.68
CA HIS A 1184 -21.62 -14.18 -28.90
C HIS A 1184 -21.60 -13.87 -27.40
N PRO A 1185 -22.63 -14.28 -26.62
CA PRO A 1185 -22.75 -13.86 -25.23
C PRO A 1185 -21.63 -14.37 -24.32
N ASP A 1186 -21.04 -15.53 -24.62
CA ASP A 1186 -19.92 -16.07 -23.85
C ASP A 1186 -18.55 -15.49 -24.22
N SER A 1187 -18.52 -14.56 -25.20
CA SER A 1187 -17.27 -13.89 -25.59
C SER A 1187 -16.74 -13.02 -24.45
N LYS A 1188 -15.43 -13.09 -24.22
CA LYS A 1188 -14.77 -12.43 -23.09
C LYS A 1188 -13.34 -12.05 -23.43
N TYR A 1189 -12.80 -11.05 -22.73
CA TYR A 1189 -11.39 -10.73 -22.76
C TYR A 1189 -10.59 -11.76 -21.96
N PHE A 1190 -9.71 -12.51 -22.63
CA PHE A 1190 -8.77 -13.44 -22.02
C PHE A 1190 -7.36 -13.13 -22.55
N ALA A 1191 -6.30 -13.38 -21.78
CA ALA A 1191 -4.94 -13.19 -22.27
C ALA A 1191 -4.44 -14.44 -23.03
N VAL A 1192 -3.84 -14.27 -24.20
CA VAL A 1192 -3.21 -15.36 -24.98
C VAL A 1192 -2.05 -16.01 -24.22
N ALA A 1193 -1.37 -15.24 -23.36
CA ALA A 1193 -0.20 -15.67 -22.58
C ALA A 1193 0.96 -16.15 -23.47
N GLN A 1194 1.66 -17.21 -23.05
CA GLN A 1194 2.85 -17.73 -23.72
C GLN A 1194 2.52 -18.72 -24.84
N LEU A 1195 3.20 -18.58 -25.96
CA LEU A 1195 3.05 -19.32 -27.22
C LEU A 1195 4.27 -20.20 -27.46
N GLN A 1196 4.05 -21.38 -28.02
CA GLN A 1196 5.10 -22.33 -28.35
C GLN A 1196 5.46 -22.26 -29.84
N ARG A 1197 6.61 -22.82 -30.20
CA ARG A 1197 7.19 -22.73 -31.54
C ARG A 1197 6.26 -23.27 -32.64
N ASP A 1198 5.51 -24.33 -32.35
CA ASP A 1198 4.55 -24.93 -33.28
C ASP A 1198 3.41 -23.97 -33.69
N GLN A 1199 2.90 -23.15 -32.77
CA GLN A 1199 1.91 -22.12 -33.12
C GLN A 1199 2.52 -20.94 -33.85
N ILE A 1200 3.76 -20.56 -33.53
CA ILE A 1200 4.45 -19.49 -34.26
C ILE A 1200 4.69 -19.91 -35.71
N GLU A 1201 5.12 -21.15 -35.96
CA GLU A 1201 5.29 -21.69 -37.31
C GLU A 1201 3.95 -21.79 -38.08
N ASP A 1202 2.89 -22.28 -37.43
CA ASP A 1202 1.54 -22.31 -37.99
C ASP A 1202 1.02 -20.90 -38.33
N TYR A 1203 1.21 -19.94 -37.42
CA TYR A 1203 0.77 -18.55 -37.61
C TYR A 1203 1.57 -17.84 -38.70
N ALA A 1204 2.88 -18.07 -38.79
CA ALA A 1204 3.73 -17.57 -39.86
C ALA A 1204 3.23 -18.04 -41.24
N LEU A 1205 2.88 -19.32 -41.35
CA LEU A 1205 2.27 -19.86 -42.57
C LEU A 1205 0.89 -19.25 -42.86
N ARG A 1206 0.04 -19.08 -41.84
CA ARG A 1206 -1.27 -18.43 -42.00
C ARG A 1206 -1.15 -16.98 -42.48
N LYS A 1207 -0.22 -16.20 -41.92
CA LYS A 1207 0.02 -14.78 -42.30
C LYS A 1207 0.81 -14.61 -43.59
N GLY A 1208 1.53 -15.64 -44.03
CA GLY A 1208 2.48 -15.52 -45.14
C GLY A 1208 3.72 -14.71 -44.76
N MET A 1209 4.12 -14.77 -43.49
CA MET A 1209 5.30 -14.10 -42.94
C MET A 1209 6.39 -15.13 -42.63
N SER A 1210 7.63 -14.70 -42.50
CA SER A 1210 8.68 -15.56 -41.95
C SER A 1210 8.48 -15.80 -40.45
N VAL A 1211 8.99 -16.92 -39.93
CA VAL A 1211 8.95 -17.23 -38.48
C VAL A 1211 9.59 -16.10 -37.67
N ALA A 1212 10.75 -15.62 -38.09
CA ALA A 1212 11.46 -14.51 -37.43
C ALA A 1212 10.65 -13.21 -37.40
N GLU A 1213 9.90 -12.90 -38.46
CA GLU A 1213 9.00 -11.73 -38.45
C GLU A 1213 7.86 -11.90 -37.44
N VAL A 1214 7.26 -13.09 -37.34
CA VAL A 1214 6.22 -13.36 -36.34
C VAL A 1214 6.77 -13.33 -34.92
N GLU A 1215 7.94 -13.92 -34.69
CA GLU A 1215 8.65 -13.88 -33.41
C GLU A 1215 8.93 -12.45 -32.98
N ARG A 1216 9.28 -11.55 -33.92
CA ARG A 1216 9.44 -10.12 -33.63
C ARG A 1216 8.13 -9.49 -33.15
N TRP A 1217 7.02 -9.67 -33.86
CA TRP A 1217 5.74 -9.05 -33.47
C TRP A 1217 5.15 -9.65 -32.19
N LEU A 1218 5.45 -10.92 -31.90
CA LEU A 1218 4.94 -11.66 -30.74
C LEU A 1218 6.00 -11.90 -29.67
N ALA A 1219 7.12 -11.17 -29.69
CA ALA A 1219 8.22 -11.33 -28.74
C ALA A 1219 7.78 -11.38 -27.26
N PRO A 1220 6.81 -10.55 -26.80
CA PRO A 1220 6.33 -10.60 -25.41
C PRO A 1220 5.57 -11.90 -25.04
N ASN A 1221 5.10 -12.63 -26.05
CA ASN A 1221 4.26 -13.82 -25.94
C ASN A 1221 5.03 -15.11 -26.25
N LEU A 1222 6.34 -15.08 -26.47
CA LEU A 1222 7.12 -16.29 -26.76
C LEU A 1222 7.44 -17.05 -25.47
N GLY A 1223 6.90 -18.26 -25.36
CA GLY A 1223 7.17 -19.20 -24.26
C GLY A 1223 8.46 -20.00 -24.43
N TYR A 1224 9.33 -19.60 -25.35
CA TYR A 1224 10.60 -20.21 -25.69
C TYR A 1224 11.58 -19.11 -26.12
N ASP A 1225 12.87 -19.43 -26.13
CA ASP A 1225 13.90 -18.51 -26.62
C ASP A 1225 13.88 -18.48 -28.15
N ALA A 1226 13.60 -17.30 -28.73
CA ALA A 1226 13.70 -17.07 -30.17
C ALA A 1226 15.17 -17.09 -30.62
N ASP A 1227 15.43 -17.72 -31.76
CA ASP A 1227 16.78 -17.92 -32.33
C ASP A 1227 17.23 -16.73 -33.21
#